data_AF-E1SVE0-F1
#
_entry.id   AF-E1SVE0-F1
#
_cell.length_a   1.000
_cell.length_b   1.000
_cell.length_c   1.000
_cell.angle_alpha   90.00
_cell.angle_beta   90.00
_cell.angle_gamma   90.00
#
_symmetry.space_group_name_H-M   'P 1'
#
loop_
_entity.id
_entity.type
_entity.pdbx_description
1 polymer ?
#
loop_
_entity_poly.entity_id
_entity_poly.type
_entity_poly.pdbx_seq_one_letter_code
_entity_poly.pdbx_strand_id
1 'polypeptide(L)'
;MRLSKVALSLMAITALSGCSGSDDNTQITPPPEPTPPQILSFAIEGIATDAPVANATITATLGDQTITTTADDDGLYTLDFEYEEGTLSGDEMVLLSAQGEGDQGHIELVSQLGSFESLNEQAGDDGVLAQDESSRTAITQVSTALHLLAEDTGVELNSDEALAEAEAQVETEALLELSAVIKVLADNPDYTPETGTILELLTPEGEESVEEAVNSYLADNGLLDEEGELTDAFEAAFEEALQETVNDPAVTLAFTAEELLGTNVYTTSVTQGWVAQSGNVLNFAADGTATLGDPGVYGYFLGTDVSAEWAVNEANRLVVNYGDNEQESYPYLTLADVTEHWGQAAADTLAPIWQEGYLRVIESTDAVKFTKLTDGAESKVAVEISQTFTLDPTSAGLAWEGELPSYQEIELESAGVLHLGNQVSTLWDSAPQGTWALPMVTSIQGFYDNQAYDYLVHNEVTLAEGGSVLDKAGEARGQWSYADGVLTIASGDWTVSYQPYAQSDALYSAIVSISKGEFEQSNVAWIAQYDQDNASLADDLIQEMPYVLGAWINSWIASEGDPTRPDFDTVYGYTFAEDGSLSWTFGTYTDPTSGEYVEDQGYFETYYNAFQHWEQVGDHEYQLTGKEVWEGWATYSRERSWTVINTLADGRHLVLERSVRTLDYIDEGQQDQTGPFIFPRINVLSPVDLSQFEEEYQRSEEYGTLTGVSSDRVDAVRIQMLDNAPRQ
;
A
#
# COMPACT_ATOMS: atom_id res chain seq x y z
N MET A 1 -8.09 1.06 15.40
CA MET A 1 -8.10 -0.42 15.30
C MET A 1 -8.31 -1.04 16.69
N ARG A 2 -9.05 -2.16 16.83
CA ARG A 2 -9.64 -2.60 18.12
C ARG A 2 -8.99 -3.85 18.75
N LEU A 3 -8.72 -3.73 20.05
CA LEU A 3 -8.25 -4.76 21.00
C LEU A 3 -9.27 -5.86 21.36
N SER A 4 -8.78 -7.06 21.70
CA SER A 4 -9.12 -7.68 23.02
C SER A 4 -8.07 -8.69 23.57
N LYS A 5 -8.04 -8.78 24.91
CA LYS A 5 -6.94 -9.14 25.82
C LYS A 5 -6.83 -10.63 26.30
N VAL A 6 -5.57 -11.07 26.45
CA VAL A 6 -4.86 -11.68 27.63
C VAL A 6 -5.41 -12.92 28.39
N ALA A 7 -4.54 -13.94 28.63
CA ALA A 7 -4.23 -14.51 29.97
C ALA A 7 -3.12 -15.62 30.04
N LEU A 8 -1.93 -15.20 30.51
CA LEU A 8 -0.99 -15.74 31.52
C LEU A 8 -0.80 -17.26 31.88
N SER A 9 0.51 -17.63 31.88
CA SER A 9 1.30 -18.42 32.88
C SER A 9 1.19 -19.96 33.00
N LEU A 10 2.36 -20.66 32.90
CA LEU A 10 2.98 -21.38 34.04
C LEU A 10 4.43 -21.88 33.78
N MET A 11 5.33 -21.57 34.72
CA MET A 11 6.66 -22.20 34.93
C MET A 11 6.59 -23.70 35.24
N ALA A 12 7.63 -24.44 34.87
CA ALA A 12 8.07 -25.64 35.61
C ALA A 12 9.60 -25.82 35.58
N ILE A 13 10.23 -25.62 36.75
CA ILE A 13 11.60 -26.02 37.08
C ILE A 13 11.60 -27.50 37.52
N THR A 14 12.53 -28.32 37.05
CA THR A 14 13.07 -29.45 37.83
C THR A 14 14.54 -29.75 37.50
N ALA A 15 15.24 -30.25 38.53
CA ALA A 15 16.68 -30.21 38.73
C ALA A 15 17.45 -31.50 38.36
N LEU A 16 18.76 -31.31 38.15
CA LEU A 16 19.94 -32.13 38.51
C LEU A 16 19.87 -33.68 38.48
N SER A 17 20.80 -34.31 37.77
CA SER A 17 21.86 -35.16 38.38
C SER A 17 22.78 -35.80 37.32
N GLY A 18 24.07 -35.94 37.63
CA GLY A 18 24.99 -36.73 36.82
C GLY A 18 26.48 -36.60 37.18
N CYS A 19 26.89 -37.12 38.33
CA CYS A 19 28.31 -37.44 38.59
C CYS A 19 28.72 -38.68 37.77
N SER A 20 29.86 -38.62 37.09
CA SER A 20 30.61 -39.81 36.67
C SER A 20 32.07 -39.43 36.43
N GLY A 21 32.92 -39.72 37.40
CA GLY A 21 34.37 -39.68 37.22
C GLY A 21 34.89 -40.95 36.54
N SER A 22 35.96 -40.81 35.79
CA SER A 22 36.93 -41.89 35.57
C SER A 22 38.30 -41.28 35.29
N ASP A 23 39.23 -41.57 36.19
CA ASP A 23 40.66 -41.36 35.99
C ASP A 23 41.14 -42.20 34.81
N ASP A 24 41.89 -41.61 33.89
CA ASP A 24 42.94 -42.36 33.19
C ASP A 24 44.15 -41.47 32.86
N ASN A 25 45.31 -42.06 33.13
CA ASN A 25 46.60 -41.41 33.28
C ASN A 25 47.36 -41.41 31.96
N THR A 26 47.36 -40.28 31.24
CA THR A 26 48.22 -40.07 30.06
C THR A 26 49.08 -38.81 30.22
N GLN A 27 50.36 -39.06 30.49
CA GLN A 27 51.55 -38.28 30.11
C GLN A 27 51.31 -36.82 29.66
N ILE A 28 51.43 -35.90 30.62
CA ILE A 28 51.27 -34.45 30.47
C ILE A 28 52.46 -33.89 29.68
N THR A 29 52.30 -33.63 28.38
CA THR A 29 52.96 -32.48 27.74
C THR A 29 52.37 -31.21 28.37
N PRO A 30 53.16 -30.17 28.69
CA PRO A 30 52.56 -28.92 29.16
C PRO A 30 51.49 -28.51 28.14
N PRO A 31 50.29 -28.10 28.59
CA PRO A 31 49.30 -27.56 27.66
C PRO A 31 50.00 -26.50 26.82
N PRO A 32 49.76 -26.43 25.49
CA PRO A 32 50.14 -25.23 24.76
C PRO A 32 49.65 -24.04 25.59
N GLU A 33 50.55 -23.10 25.85
CA GLU A 33 50.21 -21.85 26.52
C GLU A 33 48.95 -21.32 25.79
N PRO A 34 47.83 -21.07 26.49
CA PRO A 34 46.63 -20.59 25.83
C PRO A 34 47.04 -19.37 25.02
N THR A 35 46.78 -19.41 23.71
CA THR A 35 46.99 -18.25 22.85
C THR A 35 46.29 -17.08 23.54
N PRO A 36 46.98 -15.95 23.78
CA PRO A 36 46.33 -14.77 24.33
C PRO A 36 45.06 -14.50 23.51
N PRO A 37 43.92 -14.14 24.15
CA PRO A 37 42.73 -13.79 23.40
C PRO A 37 43.11 -12.73 22.37
N GLN A 38 42.70 -12.97 21.12
CA GLN A 38 42.94 -12.03 20.04
C GLN A 38 42.04 -10.83 20.28
N ILE A 39 42.63 -9.64 20.43
CA ILE A 39 41.88 -8.39 20.48
C ILE A 39 41.69 -7.92 19.04
N LEU A 40 40.44 -7.67 18.67
CA LEU A 40 40.00 -7.14 17.39
C LEU A 40 39.52 -5.70 17.58
N SER A 41 39.61 -4.89 16.52
CA SER A 41 39.12 -3.51 16.48
C SER A 41 37.98 -3.41 15.48
N PHE A 42 36.96 -2.65 15.83
CA PHE A 42 35.86 -2.30 14.93
C PHE A 42 35.54 -0.81 15.09
N ALA A 43 35.17 -0.16 13.98
CA ALA A 43 34.76 1.24 13.97
C ALA A 43 33.44 1.39 13.22
N ILE A 44 32.57 2.26 13.71
CA ILE A 44 31.36 2.71 13.01
C ILE A 44 31.55 4.18 12.66
N GLU A 45 31.51 4.50 11.38
CA GLU A 45 31.58 5.87 10.86
C GLU A 45 30.21 6.29 10.30
N GLY A 46 29.73 7.45 10.73
CA GLY A 46 28.42 7.95 10.33
C GLY A 46 28.19 9.41 10.65
N ILE A 47 26.92 9.81 10.56
CA ILE A 47 26.45 11.17 10.81
C ILE A 47 25.22 11.14 11.71
N ALA A 48 25.11 12.08 12.65
CA ALA A 48 23.90 12.37 13.40
C ALA A 48 23.29 13.68 12.89
N THR A 49 22.13 13.62 12.23
CA THR A 49 21.55 14.78 11.54
C THR A 49 20.03 14.69 11.36
N ASP A 50 19.37 15.80 11.63
CA ASP A 50 18.05 16.25 11.11
C ASP A 50 18.18 17.67 10.50
N ALA A 51 19.43 18.04 10.20
CA ALA A 51 20.17 19.27 10.50
C ALA A 51 21.31 18.86 11.47
N PRO A 52 22.56 19.34 11.35
CA PRO A 52 23.66 18.77 12.13
C PRO A 52 23.37 18.74 13.65
N VAL A 53 23.33 17.53 14.24
CA VAL A 53 23.22 17.38 15.70
C VAL A 53 24.63 17.53 16.28
N ALA A 54 25.06 18.79 16.35
CA ALA A 54 26.43 19.15 16.66
C ALA A 54 26.83 18.70 18.06
N ASN A 55 28.03 18.14 18.20
CA ASN A 55 28.59 17.69 19.47
C ASN A 55 27.71 16.65 20.20
N ALA A 56 26.86 15.92 19.47
CA ALA A 56 26.01 14.88 20.06
C ALA A 56 26.84 13.81 20.75
N THR A 57 26.34 13.31 21.89
CA THR A 57 26.86 12.07 22.48
C THR A 57 26.29 10.90 21.69
N ILE A 58 27.16 10.18 20.98
CA ILE A 58 26.78 9.01 20.21
C ILE A 58 27.02 7.77 21.06
N THR A 59 26.00 6.92 21.18
CA THR A 59 26.03 5.71 21.99
C THR A 59 25.67 4.49 21.15
N ALA A 60 26.53 3.48 21.12
CA ALA A 60 26.21 2.17 20.58
C ALA A 60 25.88 1.19 21.72
N THR A 61 24.75 0.52 21.60
CA THR A 61 24.36 -0.60 22.48
C THR A 61 24.54 -1.91 21.73
N LEU A 62 25.40 -2.79 22.24
CA LEU A 62 25.66 -4.14 21.71
C LEU A 62 25.54 -5.15 22.86
N GLY A 63 24.39 -5.84 22.93
CA GLY A 63 24.05 -6.67 24.08
C GLY A 63 24.10 -5.88 25.39
N ASP A 64 24.88 -6.36 26.37
CA ASP A 64 25.10 -5.66 27.65
C ASP A 64 26.16 -4.53 27.59
N GLN A 65 26.78 -4.30 26.42
CA GLN A 65 27.85 -3.32 26.26
C GLN A 65 27.31 -1.99 25.74
N THR A 66 27.85 -0.91 26.29
CA THR A 66 27.58 0.46 25.85
C THR A 66 28.89 1.14 25.52
N ILE A 67 29.03 1.63 24.29
CA ILE A 67 30.22 2.33 23.80
C ILE A 67 29.80 3.73 23.40
N THR A 68 30.61 4.73 23.73
CA THR A 68 30.24 6.13 23.49
C THR A 68 31.35 6.91 22.80
N THR A 69 30.97 7.79 21.88
CA THR A 69 31.83 8.82 21.28
C THR A 69 31.10 10.16 21.25
N THR A 70 31.70 11.19 20.65
CA THR A 70 31.08 12.50 20.47
C THR A 70 31.20 12.89 19.00
N ALA A 71 30.07 13.29 18.40
CA ALA A 71 30.06 13.85 17.05
C ALA A 71 30.78 15.20 17.00
N ASP A 72 31.18 15.64 15.82
CA ASP A 72 31.74 16.98 15.63
C ASP A 72 30.67 18.06 15.39
N ASP A 73 31.09 19.26 15.00
CA ASP A 73 30.18 20.39 14.74
C ASP A 73 29.28 20.17 13.51
N ASP A 74 29.66 19.24 12.62
CA ASP A 74 28.89 18.87 11.43
C ASP A 74 28.07 17.57 11.67
N GLY A 75 28.07 17.04 12.90
CA GLY A 75 27.35 15.82 13.28
C GLY A 75 28.08 14.52 12.90
N LEU A 76 29.28 14.60 12.32
CA LEU A 76 30.06 13.42 11.92
C LEU A 76 30.68 12.74 13.15
N TYR A 77 30.70 11.41 13.18
CA TYR A 77 31.29 10.66 14.28
C TYR A 77 32.07 9.43 13.81
N THR A 78 33.03 9.02 14.64
CA THR A 78 33.71 7.72 14.57
C THR A 78 33.61 7.08 15.95
N LEU A 79 32.97 5.92 16.01
CA LEU A 79 32.81 5.13 17.24
C LEU A 79 33.72 3.90 17.15
N ASP A 80 34.89 4.00 17.79
CA ASP A 80 35.89 2.93 17.84
C ASP A 80 35.71 2.06 19.09
N PHE A 81 35.82 0.74 18.94
CA PHE A 81 35.92 -0.18 20.08
C PHE A 81 36.82 -1.38 19.81
N GLU A 82 37.34 -1.95 20.89
CA GLU A 82 38.13 -3.18 20.90
C GLU A 82 37.34 -4.29 21.60
N TYR A 83 37.35 -5.50 21.04
CA TYR A 83 36.70 -6.67 21.65
C TYR A 83 37.61 -7.90 21.58
N GLU A 84 37.46 -8.82 22.53
CA GLU A 84 38.16 -10.11 22.49
C GLU A 84 37.42 -11.07 21.55
N GLU A 85 38.14 -11.72 20.64
CA GLU A 85 37.59 -12.71 19.71
C GLU A 85 36.80 -13.78 20.47
N GLY A 86 35.52 -13.95 20.10
CA GLY A 86 34.60 -14.90 20.72
C GLY A 86 33.93 -14.43 22.02
N THR A 87 34.09 -13.16 22.42
CA THR A 87 33.37 -12.57 23.57
C THR A 87 32.14 -11.77 23.17
N LEU A 88 32.14 -11.17 21.98
CA LEU A 88 30.97 -10.57 21.36
C LEU A 88 30.27 -11.64 20.52
N SER A 89 28.98 -11.88 20.77
CA SER A 89 28.19 -12.82 19.97
C SER A 89 27.79 -12.12 18.66
N GLY A 90 27.87 -12.85 17.55
CA GLY A 90 27.52 -12.33 16.22
C GLY A 90 26.06 -11.88 16.13
N ASP A 91 25.17 -12.62 16.79
CA ASP A 91 23.73 -12.37 16.82
C ASP A 91 23.32 -11.13 17.66
N GLU A 92 24.24 -10.45 18.35
CA GLU A 92 23.89 -9.28 19.17
C GLU A 92 23.48 -8.11 18.26
N MET A 93 22.27 -7.61 18.46
CA MET A 93 21.75 -6.47 17.71
C MET A 93 22.40 -5.17 18.17
N VAL A 94 22.67 -4.28 17.21
CA VAL A 94 23.32 -2.99 17.42
C VAL A 94 22.32 -1.86 17.24
N LEU A 95 22.14 -1.07 18.29
CA LEU A 95 21.36 0.18 18.28
C LEU A 95 22.30 1.36 18.50
N LEU A 96 22.21 2.36 17.63
CA LEU A 96 22.86 3.65 17.83
C LEU A 96 21.86 4.68 18.34
N SER A 97 22.30 5.52 19.28
CA SER A 97 21.58 6.75 19.66
C SER A 97 22.49 7.97 19.61
N ALA A 98 21.91 9.11 19.25
CA ALA A 98 22.56 10.42 19.23
C ALA A 98 21.79 11.38 20.13
N GLN A 99 22.40 11.78 21.24
CA GLN A 99 21.83 12.76 22.17
C GLN A 99 22.47 14.13 21.97
N GLY A 100 21.66 15.12 21.59
CA GLY A 100 22.11 16.51 21.44
C GLY A 100 22.47 17.17 22.78
N GLU A 101 23.28 18.23 22.72
CA GLU A 101 23.69 19.03 23.89
C GLU A 101 23.16 20.46 23.83
N GLY A 102 23.04 21.11 25.00
CA GLY A 102 22.72 22.54 25.09
C GLY A 102 21.33 22.85 24.53
N ASP A 103 21.27 23.71 23.51
CA ASP A 103 20.02 24.11 22.85
C ASP A 103 19.43 22.99 21.98
N GLN A 104 20.20 21.92 21.70
CA GLN A 104 19.74 20.68 21.05
C GLN A 104 19.46 19.56 22.07
N GLY A 105 19.38 19.87 23.36
CA GLY A 105 19.19 18.88 24.42
C GLY A 105 17.85 18.13 24.37
N HIS A 106 16.87 18.65 23.63
CA HIS A 106 15.60 17.98 23.33
C HIS A 106 15.71 16.96 22.20
N ILE A 107 16.81 16.95 21.44
CA ILE A 107 17.01 16.04 20.31
C ILE A 107 17.67 14.75 20.82
N GLU A 108 16.97 13.64 20.65
CA GLU A 108 17.51 12.28 20.76
C GLU A 108 17.01 11.50 19.55
N LEU A 109 17.95 10.98 18.76
CA LEU A 109 17.67 10.23 17.53
C LEU A 109 18.29 8.83 17.63
N VAL A 110 17.73 7.85 16.94
CA VAL A 110 18.19 6.46 16.97
C VAL A 110 18.26 5.83 15.59
N SER A 111 19.09 4.80 15.44
CA SER A 111 19.17 3.96 14.25
C SER A 111 19.45 2.51 14.64
N GLN A 112 18.61 1.60 14.17
CA GLN A 112 18.75 0.15 14.37
C GLN A 112 19.56 -0.44 13.21
N LEU A 113 20.77 -0.92 13.48
CA LEU A 113 21.73 -1.31 12.42
C LEU A 113 21.56 -2.77 11.96
N GLY A 114 21.31 -3.69 12.90
CA GLY A 114 21.30 -5.13 12.66
C GLY A 114 22.22 -5.89 13.60
N SER A 115 22.47 -7.16 13.32
CA SER A 115 23.37 -8.02 14.09
C SER A 115 24.84 -7.63 13.88
N PHE A 116 25.66 -7.78 14.91
CA PHE A 116 27.10 -7.51 14.80
C PHE A 116 27.79 -8.37 13.72
N GLU A 117 27.33 -9.60 13.49
CA GLU A 117 27.84 -10.46 12.40
C GLU A 117 27.60 -9.81 11.04
N SER A 118 26.37 -9.39 10.73
CA SER A 118 26.03 -8.72 9.48
C SER A 118 26.82 -7.41 9.28
N LEU A 119 26.98 -6.61 10.33
CA LEU A 119 27.77 -5.37 10.28
C LEU A 119 29.26 -5.64 10.05
N ASN A 120 29.80 -6.69 10.67
CA ASN A 120 31.18 -7.08 10.46
C ASN A 120 31.41 -7.64 9.05
N GLU A 121 30.42 -8.30 8.44
CA GLU A 121 30.48 -8.69 7.03
C GLU A 121 30.44 -7.49 6.08
N GLN A 122 29.60 -6.49 6.37
CA GLN A 122 29.49 -5.26 5.57
C GLN A 122 30.79 -4.44 5.59
N ALA A 123 31.40 -4.27 6.76
CA ALA A 123 32.69 -3.57 6.94
C ALA A 123 33.90 -4.31 6.30
N GLY A 124 33.76 -5.58 5.94
CA GLY A 124 34.81 -6.34 5.29
C GLY A 124 36.13 -6.49 6.08
N ASP A 125 37.26 -6.33 5.39
CA ASP A 125 38.59 -6.69 5.92
C ASP A 125 39.25 -5.58 6.76
N ASP A 126 38.81 -4.33 6.66
CA ASP A 126 39.40 -3.20 7.40
C ASP A 126 38.74 -2.94 8.75
N GLY A 127 37.56 -3.53 8.98
CA GLY A 127 36.81 -3.45 10.24
C GLY A 127 36.23 -2.06 10.49
N VAL A 128 36.02 -1.26 9.45
CA VAL A 128 35.36 0.04 9.51
C VAL A 128 34.05 -0.07 8.77
N LEU A 129 32.92 0.11 9.46
CA LEU A 129 31.61 0.21 8.82
C LEU A 129 31.34 1.66 8.45
N ALA A 130 31.40 1.97 7.17
CA ALA A 130 31.12 3.31 6.63
C ALA A 130 29.67 3.46 6.14
N GLN A 131 29.23 4.72 5.95
CA GLN A 131 27.87 5.03 5.52
C GLN A 131 27.51 4.50 4.12
N ASP A 132 28.49 4.36 3.21
CA ASP A 132 28.28 3.77 1.88
C ASP A 132 28.22 2.24 1.90
N GLU A 133 28.65 1.61 3.00
CA GLU A 133 28.49 0.17 3.24
C GLU A 133 27.20 -0.14 4.00
N SER A 134 26.78 0.76 4.89
CA SER A 134 25.51 0.67 5.62
C SER A 134 24.93 2.05 5.85
N SER A 135 23.82 2.35 5.17
CA SER A 135 23.08 3.60 5.38
C SER A 135 22.59 3.78 6.82
N ARG A 136 22.46 2.67 7.56
CA ARG A 136 22.03 2.64 8.96
C ARG A 136 23.02 3.28 9.93
N THR A 137 24.26 3.58 9.51
CA THR A 137 25.17 4.37 10.35
C THR A 137 24.77 5.84 10.42
N ALA A 138 23.89 6.32 9.54
CA ALA A 138 23.24 7.61 9.71
C ALA A 138 22.16 7.53 10.80
N ILE A 139 22.22 8.46 11.76
CA ILE A 139 21.25 8.61 12.84
C ILE A 139 20.43 9.86 12.52
N THR A 140 19.20 9.68 12.04
CA THR A 140 18.36 10.74 11.48
C THR A 140 16.93 10.68 12.01
N GLN A 141 16.12 11.67 11.68
CA GLN A 141 14.68 11.62 11.93
C GLN A 141 14.01 10.42 11.22
N VAL A 142 14.50 10.04 10.02
CA VAL A 142 13.97 8.91 9.24
C VAL A 142 14.34 7.58 9.90
N SER A 143 15.59 7.42 10.35
CA SER A 143 15.98 6.18 11.06
C SER A 143 15.27 6.05 12.42
N THR A 144 14.98 7.18 13.06
CA THR A 144 14.24 7.22 14.34
C THR A 144 12.78 6.84 14.13
N ALA A 145 12.11 7.43 13.13
CA ALA A 145 10.74 7.10 12.77
C ALA A 145 10.63 5.60 12.37
N LEU A 146 11.57 5.11 11.57
CA LEU A 146 11.60 3.69 11.18
C LEU A 146 11.75 2.77 12.39
N HIS A 147 12.61 3.12 13.35
CA HIS A 147 12.78 2.34 14.58
C HIS A 147 11.49 2.30 15.42
N LEU A 148 10.88 3.46 15.69
CA LEU A 148 9.64 3.54 16.47
C LEU A 148 8.52 2.73 15.81
N LEU A 149 8.31 2.90 14.50
CA LEU A 149 7.27 2.19 13.76
C LEU A 149 7.57 0.68 13.66
N ALA A 150 8.84 0.28 13.55
CA ALA A 150 9.22 -1.13 13.56
C ALA A 150 8.94 -1.78 14.92
N GLU A 151 9.19 -1.10 16.04
CA GLU A 151 8.81 -1.59 17.38
C GLU A 151 7.28 -1.69 17.54
N ASP A 152 6.53 -0.77 16.95
CA ASP A 152 5.06 -0.73 16.99
C ASP A 152 4.39 -1.93 16.30
N THR A 153 5.10 -2.59 15.37
CA THR A 153 4.62 -3.83 14.73
C THR A 153 4.45 -5.00 15.70
N GLY A 154 5.07 -4.93 16.88
CA GLY A 154 5.10 -6.00 17.88
C GLY A 154 6.08 -7.14 17.56
N VAL A 155 6.83 -7.04 16.46
CA VAL A 155 7.94 -7.95 16.15
C VAL A 155 9.14 -7.59 17.02
N GLU A 156 9.66 -8.55 17.79
CA GLU A 156 10.87 -8.31 18.60
C GLU A 156 12.10 -8.12 17.70
N LEU A 157 12.71 -6.94 17.72
CA LEU A 157 13.87 -6.56 16.89
C LEU A 157 15.19 -7.22 17.38
N ASN A 158 15.20 -8.55 17.50
CA ASN A 158 16.26 -9.34 18.13
C ASN A 158 17.13 -10.16 17.14
N SER A 159 16.88 -10.00 15.84
CA SER A 159 17.62 -10.64 14.74
C SER A 159 17.46 -9.80 13.46
N ASP A 160 18.33 -10.03 12.48
CA ASP A 160 18.24 -9.35 11.18
C ASP A 160 16.97 -9.73 10.42
N GLU A 161 16.54 -10.99 10.51
CA GLU A 161 15.29 -11.43 9.90
C GLU A 161 14.07 -10.77 10.54
N ALA A 162 14.03 -10.65 11.87
CA ALA A 162 12.93 -9.99 12.57
C ALA A 162 12.92 -8.47 12.31
N LEU A 163 14.09 -7.84 12.22
CA LEU A 163 14.20 -6.43 11.83
C LEU A 163 13.66 -6.20 10.42
N ALA A 164 14.08 -7.03 9.45
CA ALA A 164 13.59 -6.94 8.08
C ALA A 164 12.08 -7.21 7.98
N GLU A 165 11.55 -8.15 8.77
CA GLU A 165 10.10 -8.44 8.85
C GLU A 165 9.31 -7.25 9.42
N ALA A 166 9.81 -6.61 10.47
CA ALA A 166 9.18 -5.44 11.08
C ALA A 166 9.16 -4.24 10.11
N GLU A 167 10.30 -3.92 9.50
CA GLU A 167 10.41 -2.80 8.57
C GLU A 167 9.60 -2.99 7.28
N ALA A 168 9.44 -4.24 6.82
CA ALA A 168 8.55 -4.55 5.70
C ALA A 168 7.08 -4.20 6.02
N GLN A 169 6.68 -4.25 7.28
CA GLN A 169 5.32 -3.91 7.74
C GLN A 169 5.11 -2.41 7.99
N VAL A 170 6.18 -1.62 8.09
CA VAL A 170 6.08 -0.17 8.30
C VAL A 170 5.44 0.50 7.07
N GLU A 171 4.39 1.27 7.27
CA GLU A 171 3.77 2.02 6.17
C GLU A 171 4.66 3.19 5.72
N THR A 172 4.84 3.36 4.42
CA THR A 172 5.72 4.42 3.91
C THR A 172 5.20 5.82 4.25
N GLU A 173 3.88 6.03 4.23
CA GLU A 173 3.28 7.33 4.58
C GLU A 173 3.54 7.65 6.05
N ALA A 174 3.19 6.74 6.97
CA ALA A 174 3.46 6.90 8.40
C ALA A 174 4.95 7.14 8.70
N LEU A 175 5.86 6.47 7.98
CA LEU A 175 7.30 6.74 8.10
C LEU A 175 7.65 8.19 7.73
N LEU A 176 7.10 8.69 6.64
CA LEU A 176 7.40 10.03 6.14
C LEU A 176 6.77 11.12 7.03
N GLU A 177 5.52 10.93 7.46
CA GLU A 177 4.80 11.82 8.37
C GLU A 177 5.48 11.88 9.75
N LEU A 178 5.80 10.74 10.36
CA LEU A 178 6.50 10.71 11.65
C LEU A 178 7.89 11.35 11.55
N SER A 179 8.59 11.14 10.43
CA SER A 179 9.87 11.82 10.16
C SER A 179 9.71 13.34 10.13
N ALA A 180 8.63 13.84 9.49
CA ALA A 180 8.34 15.27 9.45
C ALA A 180 7.97 15.82 10.83
N VAL A 181 7.16 15.10 11.63
CA VAL A 181 6.87 15.50 13.02
C VAL A 181 8.16 15.62 13.84
N ILE A 182 9.01 14.59 13.81
CA ILE A 182 10.31 14.61 14.52
C ILE A 182 11.13 15.83 14.08
N LYS A 183 11.18 16.11 12.78
CA LYS A 183 11.92 17.25 12.23
C LYS A 183 11.35 18.60 12.66
N VAL A 184 10.02 18.78 12.67
CA VAL A 184 9.39 20.00 13.19
C VAL A 184 9.79 20.24 14.65
N LEU A 185 9.74 19.19 15.48
CA LEU A 185 10.08 19.29 16.90
C LEU A 185 11.58 19.53 17.14
N ALA A 186 12.44 19.04 16.26
CA ALA A 186 13.87 19.24 16.32
C ALA A 186 14.29 20.66 15.90
N ASP A 187 13.82 21.11 14.74
CA ASP A 187 14.35 22.29 14.05
C ASP A 187 13.53 23.56 14.24
N ASN A 188 12.23 23.44 14.49
CA ASN A 188 11.36 24.61 14.59
C ASN A 188 11.33 25.14 16.03
N PRO A 189 11.89 26.34 16.30
CA PRO A 189 11.98 26.89 17.65
C PRO A 189 10.62 27.22 18.28
N ASP A 190 9.56 27.32 17.47
CA ASP A 190 8.20 27.56 17.98
C ASP A 190 7.56 26.26 18.53
N TYR A 191 8.10 25.09 18.17
CA TYR A 191 7.58 23.76 18.55
C TYR A 191 8.59 22.90 19.34
N THR A 192 9.74 23.46 19.73
CA THR A 192 10.72 22.76 20.57
C THR A 192 10.10 22.30 21.89
N PRO A 193 10.20 21.00 22.24
CA PRO A 193 9.68 20.49 23.51
C PRO A 193 10.26 21.21 24.73
N GLU A 194 9.42 21.58 25.70
CA GLU A 194 9.88 22.24 26.93
C GLU A 194 10.67 21.29 27.86
N THR A 195 10.34 19.99 27.83
CA THR A 195 10.93 18.94 28.66
C THR A 195 10.92 17.60 27.94
N GLY A 196 11.89 16.74 28.23
CA GLY A 196 12.03 15.43 27.61
C GLY A 196 12.80 15.50 26.29
N THR A 197 13.16 14.34 25.75
CA THR A 197 13.69 14.22 24.39
C THR A 197 12.57 13.87 23.42
N ILE A 198 12.74 14.19 22.14
CA ILE A 198 11.76 13.83 21.10
C ILE A 198 11.52 12.31 21.10
N LEU A 199 12.58 11.51 21.22
CA LEU A 199 12.45 10.06 21.37
C LEU A 199 11.60 9.68 22.59
N GLU A 200 11.88 10.23 23.77
CA GLU A 200 11.11 9.96 24.99
C GLU A 200 9.63 10.32 24.84
N LEU A 201 9.34 11.43 24.15
CA LEU A 201 7.98 11.95 23.99
C LEU A 201 7.14 11.16 22.97
N LEU A 202 7.78 10.56 21.98
CA LEU A 202 7.11 9.81 20.90
C LEU A 202 7.22 8.30 21.08
N THR A 203 7.98 7.82 22.06
CA THR A 203 8.02 6.40 22.43
C THR A 203 6.72 6.05 23.17
N PRO A 204 5.92 5.08 22.68
CA PRO A 204 4.65 4.74 23.33
C PRO A 204 4.83 4.20 24.75
N GLU A 205 3.90 4.54 25.65
CA GLU A 205 3.86 3.98 27.00
C GLU A 205 2.83 2.84 27.11
N GLY A 206 3.31 1.61 27.35
CA GLY A 206 2.44 0.49 27.73
C GLY A 206 1.87 -0.29 26.54
N GLU A 207 0.56 -0.14 26.27
CA GLU A 207 -0.14 -0.79 25.14
C GLU A 207 -0.54 0.24 24.05
N GLU A 208 -0.04 1.47 24.15
CA GLU A 208 -0.28 2.56 23.19
C GLU A 208 0.51 2.33 21.89
N SER A 209 -0.01 2.77 20.75
CA SER A 209 0.73 2.77 19.48
C SER A 209 1.56 4.05 19.29
N VAL A 210 2.46 4.07 18.31
CA VAL A 210 3.22 5.28 17.94
C VAL A 210 2.29 6.40 17.48
N GLU A 211 1.27 6.08 16.69
CA GLU A 211 0.27 7.04 16.24
C GLU A 211 -0.50 7.66 17.42
N GLU A 212 -0.91 6.84 18.39
CA GLU A 212 -1.61 7.31 19.59
C GLU A 212 -0.71 8.22 20.45
N ALA A 213 0.59 7.89 20.58
CA ALA A 213 1.55 8.72 21.30
C ALA A 213 1.77 10.08 20.62
N VAL A 214 1.91 10.10 19.28
CA VAL A 214 2.02 11.33 18.48
C VAL A 214 0.77 12.19 18.63
N ASN A 215 -0.42 11.62 18.44
CA ASN A 215 -1.68 12.35 18.55
C ASN A 215 -1.90 12.91 19.95
N SER A 216 -1.57 12.13 20.99
CA SER A 216 -1.61 12.60 22.38
C SER A 216 -0.68 13.79 22.60
N TYR A 217 0.55 13.73 22.08
CA TYR A 217 1.50 14.83 22.17
C TYR A 217 0.98 16.08 21.44
N LEU A 218 0.50 15.96 20.20
CA LEU A 218 -0.01 17.08 19.41
C LEU A 218 -1.22 17.74 20.09
N ALA A 219 -2.17 16.93 20.59
CA ALA A 219 -3.35 17.42 21.30
C ALA A 219 -2.98 18.16 22.60
N ASP A 220 -2.10 17.58 23.42
CA ASP A 220 -1.69 18.16 24.71
C ASP A 220 -0.94 19.50 24.54
N ASN A 221 -0.31 19.70 23.39
CA ASN A 221 0.38 20.94 23.05
C ASN A 221 -0.48 21.91 22.23
N GLY A 222 -1.76 21.60 21.97
CA GLY A 222 -2.68 22.46 21.23
C GLY A 222 -2.28 22.64 19.77
N LEU A 223 -1.68 21.60 19.18
CA LEU A 223 -1.27 21.54 17.78
C LEU A 223 -2.33 20.90 16.89
N LEU A 224 -3.40 20.36 17.50
CA LEU A 224 -4.63 19.95 16.85
C LEU A 224 -5.75 20.98 17.11
N ASP A 225 -6.66 21.13 16.15
CA ASP A 225 -7.84 22.00 16.24
C ASP A 225 -9.03 21.33 16.97
N GLU A 226 -10.25 21.89 16.84
CA GLU A 226 -11.44 21.35 17.52
C GLU A 226 -11.95 20.07 16.84
N GLU A 227 -11.55 19.86 15.59
CA GLU A 227 -11.91 18.74 14.71
C GLU A 227 -10.88 17.59 14.80
N GLY A 228 -9.69 17.86 15.36
CA GLY A 228 -8.62 16.88 15.53
C GLY A 228 -7.57 16.93 14.42
N GLU A 229 -7.66 17.91 13.53
CA GLU A 229 -6.73 18.15 12.44
C GLU A 229 -5.56 19.03 12.90
N LEU A 230 -4.44 19.00 12.16
CA LEU A 230 -3.32 19.91 12.44
C LEU A 230 -3.78 21.37 12.36
N THR A 231 -3.38 22.21 13.30
CA THR A 231 -3.62 23.65 13.17
C THR A 231 -2.89 24.22 11.95
N ASP A 232 -3.47 25.21 11.24
CA ASP A 232 -2.86 25.82 10.04
C ASP A 232 -1.36 26.17 10.20
N ALA A 233 -0.96 26.60 11.41
CA ALA A 233 0.42 27.00 11.69
C ALA A 233 1.37 25.81 11.85
N PHE A 234 0.88 24.69 12.37
CA PHE A 234 1.66 23.46 12.50
C PHE A 234 1.66 22.69 11.18
N GLU A 235 0.53 22.62 10.47
CA GLU A 235 0.42 22.06 9.13
C GLU A 235 1.43 22.69 8.16
N ALA A 236 1.52 24.02 8.12
CA ALA A 236 2.51 24.70 7.29
C ALA A 236 3.98 24.35 7.66
N ALA A 237 4.28 24.13 8.94
CA ALA A 237 5.61 23.72 9.38
C ALA A 237 5.88 22.24 9.07
N PHE A 238 4.85 21.41 9.16
CA PHE A 238 4.88 20.00 8.82
C PHE A 238 5.12 19.79 7.31
N GLU A 239 4.41 20.51 6.45
CA GLU A 239 4.64 20.49 4.99
C GLU A 239 6.06 20.96 4.62
N GLU A 240 6.58 22.00 5.29
CA GLU A 240 7.97 22.44 5.11
C GLU A 240 8.96 21.33 5.51
N ALA A 241 8.72 20.67 6.65
CA ALA A 241 9.57 19.58 7.14
C ALA A 241 9.53 18.32 6.24
N LEU A 242 8.38 17.99 5.66
CA LEU A 242 8.25 16.95 4.63
C LEU A 242 9.17 17.27 3.44
N GLN A 243 9.07 18.48 2.92
CA GLN A 243 9.86 18.91 1.76
C GLN A 243 11.36 18.97 2.06
N GLU A 244 11.75 19.46 3.24
CA GLU A 244 13.15 19.44 3.65
C GLU A 244 13.68 18.01 3.79
N THR A 245 12.89 17.09 4.37
CA THR A 245 13.27 15.68 4.54
C THR A 245 13.54 15.02 3.19
N VAL A 246 12.64 15.14 2.21
CA VAL A 246 12.81 14.48 0.90
C VAL A 246 13.89 15.11 0.01
N ASN A 247 14.34 16.32 0.34
CA ASN A 247 15.36 17.05 -0.40
C ASN A 247 16.74 17.06 0.27
N ASP A 248 16.87 16.49 1.48
CA ASP A 248 18.15 16.40 2.19
C ASP A 248 18.91 15.11 1.84
N PRO A 249 20.03 15.17 1.10
CA PRO A 249 20.84 14.00 0.76
C PRO A 249 21.65 13.42 1.93
N ALA A 250 21.71 14.10 3.09
CA ALA A 250 22.31 13.56 4.29
C ALA A 250 21.34 12.66 5.08
N VAL A 251 20.03 12.82 4.83
CA VAL A 251 18.95 12.05 5.48
C VAL A 251 18.45 10.94 4.56
N THR A 252 18.33 11.23 3.27
CA THR A 252 17.78 10.30 2.26
C THR A 252 18.86 9.42 1.66
N LEU A 253 18.43 8.31 1.08
CA LEU A 253 19.34 7.34 0.46
C LEU A 253 19.50 7.61 -1.03
N ALA A 254 20.64 7.19 -1.56
CA ALA A 254 20.96 7.35 -2.96
C ALA A 254 20.47 6.17 -3.80
N PHE A 255 19.82 6.47 -4.92
CA PHE A 255 19.68 5.50 -5.99
C PHE A 255 20.98 5.38 -6.80
N THR A 256 21.26 4.19 -7.31
CA THR A 256 22.27 3.92 -8.32
C THR A 256 21.62 3.60 -9.66
N ALA A 257 22.23 4.02 -10.77
CA ALA A 257 21.71 3.67 -12.08
C ALA A 257 21.72 2.15 -12.33
N GLU A 258 22.63 1.41 -11.70
CA GLU A 258 22.77 -0.04 -11.87
C GLU A 258 21.64 -0.83 -11.20
N GLU A 259 21.22 -0.45 -9.99
CA GLU A 259 20.14 -1.15 -9.29
C GLU A 259 18.77 -0.98 -9.98
N LEU A 260 18.57 0.13 -10.68
CA LEU A 260 17.32 0.47 -11.35
C LEU A 260 17.14 -0.23 -12.71
N LEU A 261 18.19 -0.79 -13.32
CA LEU A 261 18.08 -1.36 -14.67
C LEU A 261 17.11 -2.55 -14.73
N GLY A 262 16.29 -2.57 -15.78
CA GLY A 262 15.30 -3.63 -16.01
C GLY A 262 13.92 -3.24 -15.50
N THR A 263 13.13 -4.24 -15.11
CA THR A 263 11.71 -4.09 -14.78
C THR A 263 11.51 -3.96 -13.27
N ASN A 264 11.09 -2.78 -12.83
CA ASN A 264 10.78 -2.45 -11.44
C ASN A 264 9.26 -2.33 -11.27
N VAL A 265 8.78 -2.37 -10.04
CA VAL A 265 7.35 -2.19 -9.73
C VAL A 265 7.21 -1.15 -8.62
N TYR A 266 6.37 -0.15 -8.85
CA TYR A 266 5.96 0.82 -7.84
C TYR A 266 4.53 0.53 -7.39
N THR A 267 4.32 0.37 -6.09
CA THR A 267 3.00 0.17 -5.47
C THR A 267 2.84 1.09 -4.25
N THR A 268 1.60 1.27 -3.78
CA THR A 268 1.37 1.77 -2.42
C THR A 268 1.82 0.71 -1.39
N SER A 269 1.92 1.12 -0.12
CA SER A 269 2.11 0.20 1.00
C SER A 269 0.94 -0.78 1.08
N VAL A 270 1.24 -2.04 1.40
CA VAL A 270 0.23 -3.08 1.50
C VAL A 270 -0.08 -3.40 2.96
N THR A 271 -1.36 -3.60 3.28
CA THR A 271 -1.77 -4.09 4.59
C THR A 271 -1.10 -5.43 4.91
N GLN A 272 -0.75 -5.66 6.18
CA GLN A 272 -0.16 -6.92 6.62
C GLN A 272 -0.97 -8.14 6.13
N GLY A 273 -0.28 -9.13 5.56
CA GLY A 273 -0.91 -10.32 5.00
C GLY A 273 -1.56 -10.10 3.63
N TRP A 274 -1.39 -8.95 2.98
CA TRP A 274 -1.83 -8.70 1.61
C TRP A 274 -0.66 -8.61 0.64
N VAL A 275 -1.00 -8.59 -0.66
CA VAL A 275 -0.09 -8.23 -1.75
C VAL A 275 -0.80 -7.25 -2.65
N ALA A 276 -0.04 -6.37 -3.31
CA ALA A 276 -0.61 -5.30 -4.12
C ALA A 276 -1.50 -5.85 -5.24
N GLN A 277 -2.71 -5.30 -5.39
CA GLN A 277 -3.61 -5.66 -6.49
C GLN A 277 -3.21 -4.98 -7.79
N SER A 278 -2.67 -3.77 -7.69
CA SER A 278 -2.29 -2.90 -8.80
C SER A 278 -1.03 -2.11 -8.46
N GLY A 279 -0.42 -1.51 -9.48
CA GLY A 279 0.84 -0.78 -9.38
C GLY A 279 1.35 -0.40 -10.76
N ASN A 280 2.41 0.39 -10.77
CA ASN A 280 3.07 0.87 -11.99
C ASN A 280 4.29 0.00 -12.29
N VAL A 281 4.37 -0.52 -13.52
CA VAL A 281 5.54 -1.26 -13.98
C VAL A 281 6.50 -0.27 -14.64
N LEU A 282 7.74 -0.21 -14.17
CA LEU A 282 8.75 0.76 -14.61
C LEU A 282 9.92 0.02 -15.24
N ASN A 283 10.07 0.08 -16.56
CA ASN A 283 11.16 -0.58 -17.26
C ASN A 283 12.25 0.42 -17.68
N PHE A 284 13.42 0.33 -17.05
CA PHE A 284 14.53 1.27 -17.26
C PHE A 284 15.66 0.65 -18.09
N ALA A 285 16.03 1.31 -19.18
CA ALA A 285 17.14 0.90 -20.04
C ALA A 285 18.42 1.71 -19.76
N ALA A 286 19.58 1.09 -19.98
CA ALA A 286 20.88 1.70 -19.69
C ALA A 286 21.24 2.92 -20.56
N ASP A 287 20.47 3.22 -21.61
CA ASP A 287 20.66 4.40 -22.45
C ASP A 287 19.87 5.63 -21.97
N GLY A 288 19.15 5.52 -20.84
CA GLY A 288 18.33 6.58 -20.26
C GLY A 288 16.87 6.52 -20.70
N THR A 289 16.49 5.60 -21.59
CA THR A 289 15.09 5.44 -21.98
C THR A 289 14.32 4.60 -20.97
N ALA A 290 13.04 4.92 -20.79
CA ALA A 290 12.12 4.23 -19.90
C ALA A 290 10.80 3.88 -20.61
N THR A 291 10.15 2.82 -20.13
CA THR A 291 8.78 2.47 -20.51
C THR A 291 7.97 2.24 -19.25
N LEU A 292 6.78 2.85 -19.19
CA LEU A 292 5.96 2.89 -17.99
C LEU A 292 4.61 2.24 -18.29
N GLY A 293 4.20 1.32 -17.42
CA GLY A 293 2.92 0.64 -17.51
C GLY A 293 1.76 1.62 -17.50
N ASP A 294 0.90 1.56 -18.52
CA ASP A 294 -0.36 2.29 -18.55
C ASP A 294 -1.52 1.31 -18.29
N PRO A 295 -2.13 1.29 -17.09
CA PRO A 295 -3.26 0.43 -16.79
C PRO A 295 -4.55 0.80 -17.54
N GLY A 296 -4.54 1.89 -18.31
CA GLY A 296 -5.69 2.44 -18.99
C GLY A 296 -6.71 3.03 -18.00
N VAL A 297 -7.70 3.74 -18.55
CA VAL A 297 -8.64 4.59 -17.80
C VAL A 297 -9.42 3.88 -16.67
N TYR A 298 -9.62 2.55 -16.76
CA TYR A 298 -10.37 1.80 -15.75
C TYR A 298 -9.66 0.52 -15.28
N GLY A 299 -8.33 0.41 -15.45
CA GLY A 299 -7.52 -0.74 -15.02
C GLY A 299 -7.75 -2.07 -15.78
N TYR A 300 -8.89 -2.22 -16.45
CA TYR A 300 -9.22 -3.37 -17.31
C TYR A 300 -9.05 -3.07 -18.80
N PHE A 301 -9.04 -1.78 -19.18
CA PHE A 301 -8.84 -1.39 -20.57
C PHE A 301 -7.38 -1.59 -20.95
N LEU A 302 -7.15 -1.98 -22.21
CA LEU A 302 -5.79 -2.04 -22.73
C LEU A 302 -5.32 -0.62 -23.08
N GLY A 303 -4.41 -0.09 -22.26
CA GLY A 303 -3.63 1.13 -22.50
C GLY A 303 -2.41 0.83 -23.37
N THR A 304 -1.61 1.85 -23.68
CA THR A 304 -0.30 1.66 -24.34
C THR A 304 0.76 2.21 -23.42
N ASP A 305 1.80 1.41 -23.14
CA ASP A 305 2.85 1.85 -22.24
C ASP A 305 3.48 3.17 -22.72
N VAL A 306 3.73 4.05 -21.75
CA VAL A 306 4.21 5.40 -22.01
C VAL A 306 5.72 5.38 -22.12
N SER A 307 6.25 6.01 -23.17
CA SER A 307 7.69 6.23 -23.31
C SER A 307 8.13 7.43 -22.49
N ALA A 308 9.22 7.28 -21.75
CA ALA A 308 9.79 8.32 -20.91
C ALA A 308 11.33 8.27 -20.98
N GLU A 309 11.98 9.28 -20.37
CA GLU A 309 13.42 9.29 -20.13
C GLU A 309 13.67 9.26 -18.63
N TRP A 310 14.70 8.57 -18.16
CA TRP A 310 15.03 8.46 -16.75
C TRP A 310 16.51 8.77 -16.47
N ALA A 311 16.78 9.25 -15.26
CA ALA A 311 18.12 9.41 -14.75
C ALA A 311 18.11 9.42 -13.21
N VAL A 312 19.25 9.12 -12.60
CA VAL A 312 19.53 9.53 -11.23
C VAL A 312 20.16 10.93 -11.26
N ASN A 313 19.56 11.88 -10.57
CA ASN A 313 20.02 13.28 -10.58
C ASN A 313 21.19 13.52 -9.61
N GLU A 314 21.69 14.76 -9.55
CA GLU A 314 22.81 15.14 -8.67
C GLU A 314 22.48 15.05 -7.17
N ALA A 315 21.19 14.99 -6.81
CA ALA A 315 20.70 14.76 -5.45
C ALA A 315 20.41 13.26 -5.19
N ASN A 316 20.88 12.37 -6.06
CA ASN A 316 20.70 10.91 -5.99
C ASN A 316 19.24 10.42 -6.03
N ARG A 317 18.30 11.26 -6.50
CA ARG A 317 16.90 10.89 -6.71
C ARG A 317 16.71 10.30 -8.10
N LEU A 318 15.86 9.27 -8.23
CA LEU A 318 15.39 8.80 -9.53
C LEU A 318 14.43 9.85 -10.10
N VAL A 319 14.66 10.29 -11.33
CA VAL A 319 13.80 11.22 -12.06
C VAL A 319 13.34 10.55 -13.33
N VAL A 320 12.04 10.45 -13.51
CA VAL A 320 11.37 9.97 -14.72
C VAL A 320 10.70 11.17 -15.39
N ASN A 321 11.24 11.59 -16.53
CA ASN A 321 10.69 12.69 -17.32
C ASN A 321 9.74 12.13 -18.35
N TYR A 322 8.49 12.53 -18.25
CA TYR A 322 7.48 12.19 -19.24
C TYR A 322 7.69 13.12 -20.43
N GLY A 323 7.51 12.57 -21.64
CA GLY A 323 7.49 13.38 -22.85
C GLY A 323 6.16 14.15 -22.96
N ASP A 324 5.60 14.19 -24.16
CA ASP A 324 4.25 14.72 -24.37
C ASP A 324 3.21 13.74 -23.77
N ASN A 325 2.88 13.90 -22.49
CA ASN A 325 1.84 13.13 -21.79
C ASN A 325 0.72 14.07 -21.29
N GLU A 326 -0.12 14.50 -22.23
CA GLU A 326 -1.23 15.43 -21.96
C GLU A 326 -2.54 14.67 -21.71
N GLN A 327 -3.22 15.02 -20.62
CA GLN A 327 -4.60 14.66 -20.33
C GLN A 327 -5.47 15.91 -20.38
N GLU A 328 -6.76 15.73 -20.67
CA GLU A 328 -7.73 16.82 -20.69
C GLU A 328 -8.72 16.63 -19.55
N SER A 329 -8.86 17.66 -18.72
CA SER A 329 -9.88 17.73 -17.69
C SER A 329 -10.83 18.90 -17.95
N TYR A 330 -12.02 18.82 -17.37
CA TYR A 330 -13.02 19.87 -17.44
C TYR A 330 -13.47 20.27 -16.03
N PRO A 331 -12.59 20.85 -15.19
CA PRO A 331 -12.96 21.26 -13.84
C PRO A 331 -13.96 22.43 -13.85
N TYR A 332 -14.78 22.50 -12.81
CA TYR A 332 -15.60 23.67 -12.54
C TYR A 332 -14.70 24.74 -11.92
N LEU A 333 -14.51 25.87 -12.62
CA LEU A 333 -13.59 26.92 -12.17
C LEU A 333 -14.33 28.24 -11.90
N THR A 334 -14.10 28.80 -10.71
CA THR A 334 -14.47 30.16 -10.37
C THR A 334 -13.43 31.14 -10.93
N LEU A 335 -13.77 32.44 -10.99
CA LEU A 335 -12.77 33.46 -11.34
C LEU A 335 -11.69 33.62 -10.26
N ALA A 336 -11.95 33.20 -9.03
CA ALA A 336 -10.94 33.22 -7.96
C ALA A 336 -9.88 32.16 -8.28
N ASP A 337 -10.28 30.92 -8.55
CA ASP A 337 -9.41 29.82 -8.94
C ASP A 337 -8.58 30.20 -10.17
N VAL A 338 -9.22 30.82 -11.18
CA VAL A 338 -8.50 31.28 -12.36
C VAL A 338 -7.44 32.34 -12.02
N THR A 339 -7.76 33.25 -11.10
CA THR A 339 -6.85 34.32 -10.67
C THR A 339 -5.68 33.75 -9.88
N GLU A 340 -5.95 32.78 -9.02
CA GLU A 340 -4.99 32.12 -8.14
C GLU A 340 -3.95 31.36 -8.95
N HIS A 341 -4.40 30.48 -9.84
CA HIS A 341 -3.51 29.58 -10.57
C HIS A 341 -2.95 30.19 -11.86
N TRP A 342 -3.76 30.92 -12.64
CA TRP A 342 -3.37 31.45 -13.96
C TRP A 342 -3.25 32.99 -14.00
N GLY A 343 -3.46 33.65 -12.87
CA GLY A 343 -3.26 35.08 -12.69
C GLY A 343 -4.43 35.97 -13.12
N GLN A 344 -4.42 37.20 -12.59
CA GLN A 344 -5.48 38.20 -12.82
C GLN A 344 -5.75 38.50 -14.31
N ALA A 345 -4.73 38.42 -15.17
CA ALA A 345 -4.90 38.70 -16.60
C ALA A 345 -5.78 37.64 -17.29
N ALA A 346 -5.65 36.37 -16.90
CA ALA A 346 -6.50 35.30 -17.39
C ALA A 346 -7.93 35.50 -16.88
N ALA A 347 -8.09 35.76 -15.59
CA ALA A 347 -9.40 36.03 -14.99
C ALA A 347 -10.11 37.25 -15.62
N ASP A 348 -9.40 38.36 -15.85
CA ASP A 348 -9.94 39.57 -16.51
C ASP A 348 -10.37 39.29 -17.96
N THR A 349 -9.72 38.35 -18.64
CA THR A 349 -10.06 37.94 -20.00
C THR A 349 -11.35 37.10 -20.01
N LEU A 350 -11.57 36.28 -18.98
CA LEU A 350 -12.77 35.44 -18.84
C LEU A 350 -13.96 36.20 -18.24
N ALA A 351 -13.72 37.12 -17.30
CA ALA A 351 -14.75 37.84 -16.53
C ALA A 351 -15.88 38.52 -17.36
N PRO A 352 -15.65 39.09 -18.57
CA PRO A 352 -16.70 39.73 -19.35
C PRO A 352 -17.72 38.76 -19.97
N ILE A 353 -17.38 37.47 -20.03
CA ILE A 353 -18.07 36.45 -20.82
C ILE A 353 -18.38 35.17 -20.04
N TRP A 354 -17.82 35.02 -18.83
CA TRP A 354 -17.97 33.86 -17.96
C TRP A 354 -19.18 33.99 -17.02
N GLN A 355 -20.12 33.05 -17.14
CA GLN A 355 -20.92 32.58 -16.00
C GLN A 355 -20.19 31.32 -15.53
N GLU A 356 -19.93 31.19 -14.23
CA GLU A 356 -19.22 30.03 -13.65
C GLU A 356 -19.66 28.71 -14.29
N GLY A 357 -18.69 27.86 -14.65
CA GLY A 357 -18.92 26.69 -15.48
C GLY A 357 -17.67 25.82 -15.64
N TYR A 358 -17.73 24.85 -16.55
CA TYR A 358 -16.64 23.94 -16.82
C TYR A 358 -15.73 24.49 -17.93
N LEU A 359 -14.42 24.58 -17.66
CA LEU A 359 -13.39 24.95 -18.65
C LEU A 359 -12.48 23.77 -18.91
N ARG A 360 -11.99 23.64 -20.14
CA ARG A 360 -10.95 22.67 -20.46
C ARG A 360 -9.62 23.12 -19.84
N VAL A 361 -9.01 22.23 -19.07
CA VAL A 361 -7.62 22.33 -18.62
C VAL A 361 -6.87 21.17 -19.25
N ILE A 362 -5.70 21.46 -19.82
CA ILE A 362 -4.77 20.46 -20.34
C ILE A 362 -3.72 20.25 -19.27
N GLU A 363 -3.66 19.03 -18.75
CA GLU A 363 -2.77 18.60 -17.68
C GLU A 363 -1.62 17.82 -18.32
N SER A 364 -0.39 18.21 -18.06
CA SER A 364 0.80 17.52 -18.53
C SER A 364 1.61 17.06 -17.33
N THR A 365 1.84 15.76 -17.18
CA THR A 365 2.84 15.28 -16.23
C THR A 365 4.21 15.53 -16.86
N ASP A 366 5.04 16.36 -16.23
CA ASP A 366 6.36 16.72 -16.73
C ASP A 366 7.42 15.72 -16.24
N ALA A 367 7.41 15.44 -14.93
CA ALA A 367 8.35 14.53 -14.31
C ALA A 367 7.80 13.93 -13.02
N VAL A 368 8.25 12.72 -12.71
CA VAL A 368 8.05 12.06 -11.41
C VAL A 368 9.41 11.80 -10.80
N LYS A 369 9.59 12.17 -9.53
CA LYS A 369 10.84 11.97 -8.79
C LYS A 369 10.60 11.04 -7.61
N PHE A 370 11.43 10.01 -7.50
CA PHE A 370 11.44 9.09 -6.38
C PHE A 370 12.64 9.40 -5.48
N THR A 371 12.37 9.56 -4.18
CA THR A 371 13.37 9.69 -3.13
C THR A 371 13.38 8.41 -2.30
N LYS A 372 14.55 7.76 -2.18
CA LYS A 372 14.71 6.52 -1.42
C LYS A 372 14.80 6.83 0.07
N LEU A 373 13.92 6.24 0.88
CA LEU A 373 13.87 6.42 2.33
C LEU A 373 14.50 5.23 3.07
N THR A 374 14.34 4.01 2.55
CA THR A 374 14.92 2.79 3.12
C THR A 374 15.68 1.97 2.07
N ASP A 375 16.59 1.11 2.52
CA ASP A 375 17.30 0.17 1.67
C ASP A 375 16.80 -1.27 1.88
N GLY A 376 16.97 -2.13 0.88
CA GLY A 376 16.50 -3.52 0.89
C GLY A 376 15.89 -3.98 -0.43
N ALA A 377 15.38 -5.22 -0.44
CA ALA A 377 14.67 -5.81 -1.59
C ALA A 377 13.47 -4.98 -2.07
N GLU A 378 12.88 -4.25 -1.13
CA GLU A 378 11.79 -3.31 -1.31
C GLU A 378 12.25 -1.98 -0.73
N SER A 379 12.26 -0.93 -1.53
CA SER A 379 12.65 0.40 -1.09
C SER A 379 11.40 1.22 -0.82
N LYS A 380 11.26 1.72 0.41
CA LYS A 380 10.25 2.73 0.70
C LYS A 380 10.66 4.06 0.05
N VAL A 381 9.74 4.68 -0.67
CA VAL A 381 10.03 5.86 -1.49
C VAL A 381 8.99 6.95 -1.29
N ALA A 382 9.45 8.20 -1.25
CA ALA A 382 8.60 9.37 -1.41
C ALA A 382 8.55 9.77 -2.89
N VAL A 383 7.39 10.20 -3.37
CA VAL A 383 7.13 10.49 -4.78
C VAL A 383 6.65 11.93 -4.96
N GLU A 384 7.41 12.68 -5.74
CA GLU A 384 7.09 14.06 -6.12
C GLU A 384 6.70 14.09 -7.60
N ILE A 385 5.51 14.61 -7.91
CA ILE A 385 5.03 14.76 -9.28
C ILE A 385 5.04 16.24 -9.66
N SER A 386 5.65 16.52 -10.81
CA SER A 386 5.66 17.84 -11.44
C SER A 386 4.64 17.84 -12.57
N GLN A 387 3.65 18.72 -12.49
CA GLN A 387 2.60 18.87 -13.50
C GLN A 387 2.52 20.30 -14.03
N THR A 388 2.14 20.43 -15.29
CA THR A 388 1.81 21.70 -15.93
C THR A 388 0.33 21.72 -16.30
N PHE A 389 -0.39 22.73 -15.82
CA PHE A 389 -1.82 22.93 -16.07
C PHE A 389 -2.04 24.10 -17.01
N THR A 390 -2.54 23.83 -18.22
CA THR A 390 -2.77 24.84 -19.27
C THR A 390 -4.26 25.07 -19.48
N LEU A 391 -4.75 26.29 -19.22
CA LEU A 391 -6.16 26.62 -19.39
C LEU A 391 -6.50 26.87 -20.87
N ASP A 392 -7.45 26.11 -21.42
CA ASP A 392 -7.94 26.29 -22.80
C ASP A 392 -9.39 26.80 -22.83
N PRO A 393 -9.60 28.13 -22.84
CA PRO A 393 -10.94 28.70 -22.93
C PRO A 393 -11.56 28.58 -24.32
N THR A 394 -10.82 28.16 -25.34
CA THR A 394 -11.36 28.02 -26.71
C THR A 394 -12.36 26.87 -26.83
N SER A 395 -12.26 25.88 -25.95
CA SER A 395 -13.23 24.79 -25.77
C SER A 395 -14.66 25.29 -25.50
N ALA A 396 -14.80 26.39 -24.75
CA ALA A 396 -16.07 27.06 -24.47
C ALA A 396 -16.49 28.06 -25.57
N GLY A 397 -15.79 28.06 -26.72
CA GLY A 397 -16.02 28.98 -27.83
C GLY A 397 -15.49 30.40 -27.59
N LEU A 398 -14.60 30.58 -26.61
CA LEU A 398 -14.01 31.86 -26.26
C LEU A 398 -12.77 32.11 -27.13
N ALA A 399 -12.63 33.31 -27.69
CA ALA A 399 -11.44 33.65 -28.44
C ALA A 399 -10.28 33.97 -27.48
N TRP A 400 -9.14 33.31 -27.66
CA TRP A 400 -7.90 33.62 -26.95
C TRP A 400 -6.84 34.13 -27.93
N GLU A 401 -6.16 35.22 -27.58
CA GLU A 401 -5.04 35.78 -28.37
C GLU A 401 -3.73 35.67 -27.58
N GLY A 402 -2.82 34.78 -27.99
CA GLY A 402 -1.53 34.58 -27.34
C GLY A 402 -1.25 33.11 -27.00
N GLU A 403 -0.21 32.87 -26.20
CA GLU A 403 -0.02 31.57 -25.53
C GLU A 403 -1.12 31.37 -24.49
N LEU A 404 -1.60 30.13 -24.36
CA LEU A 404 -2.53 29.76 -23.31
C LEU A 404 -1.85 29.95 -21.95
N PRO A 405 -2.57 30.43 -20.93
CA PRO A 405 -1.96 30.59 -19.62
C PRO A 405 -1.77 29.22 -19.00
N SER A 406 -0.61 29.04 -18.37
CA SER A 406 -0.28 27.81 -17.65
C SER A 406 0.40 28.12 -16.32
N TYR A 407 0.31 27.18 -15.39
CA TYR A 407 1.11 27.17 -14.17
C TYR A 407 1.71 25.78 -13.98
N GLN A 408 2.74 25.72 -13.14
CA GLN A 408 3.38 24.47 -12.74
C GLN A 408 3.11 24.21 -11.26
N GLU A 409 2.85 22.95 -10.96
CA GLU A 409 2.62 22.43 -9.63
C GLU A 409 3.64 21.32 -9.39
N ILE A 410 4.22 21.33 -8.20
CA ILE A 410 5.10 20.27 -7.73
C ILE A 410 4.50 19.81 -6.42
N GLU A 411 3.98 18.59 -6.41
CA GLU A 411 3.30 18.02 -5.27
C GLU A 411 4.08 16.79 -4.78
N LEU A 412 4.27 16.71 -3.46
CA LEU A 412 4.64 15.46 -2.82
C LEU A 412 3.35 14.63 -2.72
N GLU A 413 3.06 13.88 -3.78
CA GLU A 413 1.74 13.29 -3.99
C GLU A 413 1.54 11.99 -3.20
N SER A 414 2.61 11.23 -2.97
CA SER A 414 2.49 9.93 -2.29
C SER A 414 3.80 9.43 -1.71
N ALA A 415 3.65 8.48 -0.78
CA ALA A 415 4.70 7.57 -0.39
C ALA A 415 4.32 6.11 -0.69
N GLY A 416 5.28 5.28 -1.08
CA GLY A 416 5.00 3.91 -1.50
C GLY A 416 6.21 2.99 -1.46
N VAL A 417 6.14 1.90 -2.20
CA VAL A 417 7.15 0.83 -2.25
C VAL A 417 7.62 0.65 -3.69
N LEU A 418 8.93 0.77 -3.89
CA LEU A 418 9.61 0.45 -5.14
C LEU A 418 10.31 -0.91 -5.02
N HIS A 419 9.79 -1.91 -5.72
CA HIS A 419 10.41 -3.22 -5.86
C HIS A 419 11.42 -3.19 -7.02
N LEU A 420 12.70 -3.38 -6.70
CA LEU A 420 13.79 -3.24 -7.68
C LEU A 420 13.94 -4.48 -8.57
N GLY A 421 14.07 -4.29 -9.88
CA GLY A 421 13.99 -5.37 -10.87
C GLY A 421 15.10 -6.42 -10.80
N ASN A 422 16.30 -6.04 -10.34
CA ASN A 422 17.38 -6.96 -10.06
C ASN A 422 17.13 -7.83 -8.80
N GLN A 423 16.18 -7.43 -7.96
CA GLN A 423 15.79 -8.10 -6.72
C GLN A 423 14.39 -8.71 -6.77
N VAL A 424 13.60 -8.42 -7.81
CA VAL A 424 12.38 -9.15 -8.18
C VAL A 424 12.77 -10.57 -8.59
N SER A 425 12.92 -11.44 -7.60
CA SER A 425 13.08 -12.87 -7.81
C SER A 425 11.73 -13.49 -8.16
N THR A 426 11.73 -14.42 -9.11
CA THR A 426 10.48 -15.09 -9.49
C THR A 426 10.08 -16.07 -8.40
N LEU A 427 8.87 -15.97 -7.87
CA LEU A 427 8.38 -16.89 -6.83
C LEU A 427 8.16 -18.32 -7.34
N TRP A 428 8.02 -18.49 -8.65
CA TRP A 428 7.90 -19.81 -9.26
C TRP A 428 9.27 -20.38 -9.63
N ASP A 429 9.67 -21.46 -8.95
CA ASP A 429 10.84 -22.28 -9.30
C ASP A 429 10.56 -23.35 -10.39
N SER A 430 9.27 -23.57 -10.68
CA SER A 430 8.84 -24.57 -11.66
C SER A 430 7.57 -24.12 -12.38
N ALA A 431 7.30 -24.72 -13.54
CA ALA A 431 6.15 -24.34 -14.36
C ALA A 431 4.84 -24.52 -13.58
N PRO A 432 4.01 -23.46 -13.45
CA PRO A 432 2.71 -23.58 -12.81
C PRO A 432 1.81 -24.48 -13.68
N GLN A 433 1.14 -25.44 -13.04
CA GLN A 433 0.20 -26.35 -13.68
C GLN A 433 -1.15 -26.30 -12.98
N GLY A 434 -2.17 -26.93 -13.56
CA GLY A 434 -3.52 -26.98 -12.97
C GLY A 434 -4.38 -25.80 -13.37
N THR A 435 -5.44 -25.53 -12.61
CA THR A 435 -6.41 -24.48 -12.92
C THR A 435 -6.08 -23.21 -12.16
N TRP A 436 -6.11 -22.07 -12.86
CA TRP A 436 -5.73 -20.76 -12.36
C TRP A 436 -6.76 -19.71 -12.74
N ALA A 437 -6.89 -18.68 -11.92
CA ALA A 437 -7.51 -17.41 -12.27
C ALA A 437 -6.42 -16.48 -12.80
N LEU A 438 -6.35 -16.31 -14.12
CA LEU A 438 -5.33 -15.48 -14.78
C LEU A 438 -5.97 -14.35 -15.59
N PRO A 439 -5.48 -13.10 -15.51
CA PRO A 439 -5.94 -12.02 -16.36
C PRO A 439 -5.53 -12.31 -17.82
N MET A 440 -6.50 -12.37 -18.72
CA MET A 440 -6.29 -12.64 -20.15
C MET A 440 -7.07 -11.63 -21.00
N VAL A 441 -6.51 -11.30 -22.16
CA VAL A 441 -7.18 -10.41 -23.11
C VAL A 441 -8.45 -11.09 -23.65
N THR A 442 -9.60 -10.48 -23.38
CA THR A 442 -10.93 -10.98 -23.74
C THR A 442 -11.73 -9.87 -24.41
N SER A 443 -12.31 -10.16 -25.58
CA SER A 443 -13.21 -9.22 -26.26
C SER A 443 -14.60 -9.28 -25.61
N ILE A 444 -15.00 -8.21 -24.95
CA ILE A 444 -16.25 -8.11 -24.18
C ILE A 444 -16.98 -6.83 -24.59
N GLN A 445 -18.30 -6.89 -24.74
CA GLN A 445 -19.14 -5.70 -24.76
C GLN A 445 -19.77 -5.56 -23.38
N GLY A 446 -19.20 -4.68 -22.56
CA GLY A 446 -19.71 -4.32 -21.24
C GLY A 446 -21.05 -3.61 -21.32
N PHE A 447 -21.69 -3.46 -20.16
CA PHE A 447 -23.03 -2.89 -20.04
C PHE A 447 -23.09 -1.48 -20.62
N TYR A 448 -22.08 -0.65 -20.35
CA TYR A 448 -22.00 0.73 -20.85
C TYR A 448 -21.37 0.87 -22.24
N ASP A 449 -20.89 -0.23 -22.82
CA ASP A 449 -20.15 -0.17 -24.07
C ASP A 449 -21.08 -0.17 -25.27
N ASN A 450 -20.76 0.68 -26.23
CA ASN A 450 -21.45 0.72 -27.52
C ASN A 450 -21.02 -0.40 -28.48
N GLN A 451 -19.92 -1.10 -28.20
CA GLN A 451 -19.36 -2.21 -28.95
C GLN A 451 -18.44 -3.06 -28.07
N ALA A 452 -17.96 -4.19 -28.58
CA ALA A 452 -16.96 -4.98 -27.85
C ALA A 452 -15.57 -4.33 -27.92
N TYR A 453 -14.87 -4.31 -26.80
CA TYR A 453 -13.46 -3.92 -26.69
C TYR A 453 -12.64 -5.08 -26.13
N ASP A 454 -11.32 -5.04 -26.34
CA ASP A 454 -10.39 -5.98 -25.73
C ASP A 454 -10.07 -5.50 -24.31
N TYR A 455 -10.36 -6.33 -23.32
CA TYR A 455 -10.13 -6.06 -21.90
C TYR A 455 -9.18 -7.10 -21.31
N LEU A 456 -8.37 -6.69 -20.33
CA LEU A 456 -7.63 -7.59 -19.47
C LEU A 456 -8.52 -8.02 -18.29
N VAL A 457 -8.97 -9.28 -18.28
CA VAL A 457 -9.91 -9.77 -17.24
C VAL A 457 -9.55 -11.19 -16.80
N HIS A 458 -9.85 -11.54 -15.55
CA HIS A 458 -9.52 -12.85 -15.00
C HIS A 458 -10.35 -13.96 -15.65
N ASN A 459 -9.68 -14.98 -16.15
CA ASN A 459 -10.29 -16.17 -16.72
C ASN A 459 -9.91 -17.38 -15.89
N GLU A 460 -10.87 -18.29 -15.68
CA GLU A 460 -10.60 -19.64 -15.18
C GLU A 460 -10.01 -20.47 -16.34
N VAL A 461 -8.73 -20.81 -16.23
CA VAL A 461 -8.01 -21.58 -17.25
C VAL A 461 -7.19 -22.71 -16.66
N THR A 462 -7.15 -23.84 -17.36
CA THR A 462 -6.31 -24.99 -16.99
C THR A 462 -5.05 -25.03 -17.85
N LEU A 463 -3.89 -24.98 -17.19
CA LEU A 463 -2.57 -25.18 -17.76
C LEU A 463 -2.27 -26.68 -17.83
N ALA A 464 -2.53 -27.30 -18.99
CA ALA A 464 -2.37 -28.73 -19.18
C ALA A 464 -0.89 -29.15 -19.38
N GLU A 465 -0.53 -30.37 -18.95
CA GLU A 465 0.82 -30.98 -18.99
C GLU A 465 1.46 -31.06 -20.40
N GLY A 466 0.73 -30.70 -21.46
CA GLY A 466 1.21 -30.62 -22.85
C GLY A 466 1.44 -29.21 -23.39
N GLY A 467 1.41 -28.17 -22.56
CA GLY A 467 1.56 -26.78 -22.99
C GLY A 467 0.29 -26.16 -23.58
N SER A 468 -0.87 -26.80 -23.42
CA SER A 468 -2.16 -26.24 -23.85
C SER A 468 -2.86 -25.50 -22.71
N VAL A 469 -3.47 -24.36 -23.04
CA VAL A 469 -4.36 -23.63 -22.13
C VAL A 469 -5.79 -24.00 -22.48
N LEU A 470 -6.55 -24.50 -21.51
CA LEU A 470 -7.94 -24.92 -21.68
C LEU A 470 -8.86 -23.99 -20.91
N ASP A 471 -10.04 -23.69 -21.44
CA ASP A 471 -11.10 -23.07 -20.63
C ASP A 471 -11.81 -24.10 -19.74
N LYS A 472 -12.77 -23.63 -18.94
CA LYS A 472 -13.63 -24.46 -18.08
C LYS A 472 -14.36 -25.59 -18.80
N ALA A 473 -14.67 -25.44 -20.10
CA ALA A 473 -15.32 -26.49 -20.89
C ALA A 473 -14.30 -27.53 -21.43
N GLY A 474 -13.01 -27.34 -21.18
CA GLY A 474 -11.92 -28.15 -21.70
C GLY A 474 -11.55 -27.80 -23.15
N GLU A 475 -12.04 -26.68 -23.68
CA GLU A 475 -11.72 -26.23 -25.03
C GLU A 475 -10.40 -25.46 -25.04
N ALA A 476 -9.56 -25.73 -26.06
CA ALA A 476 -8.26 -25.07 -26.17
C ALA A 476 -8.42 -23.57 -26.47
N ARG A 477 -7.82 -22.74 -25.62
CA ARG A 477 -7.78 -21.28 -25.75
C ARG A 477 -6.42 -20.75 -26.20
N GLY A 478 -5.36 -21.51 -25.99
CA GLY A 478 -4.02 -21.06 -26.34
C GLY A 478 -2.96 -22.11 -26.09
N GLN A 479 -1.71 -21.69 -26.14
CA GLN A 479 -0.56 -22.47 -25.70
C GLN A 479 0.19 -21.71 -24.62
N TRP A 480 0.70 -22.42 -23.63
CA TRP A 480 1.55 -21.85 -22.60
C TRP A 480 2.97 -22.41 -22.69
N SER A 481 3.92 -21.58 -22.29
CA SER A 481 5.32 -21.94 -22.06
C SER A 481 5.78 -21.32 -20.76
N TYR A 482 6.85 -21.87 -20.18
CA TYR A 482 7.44 -21.36 -18.96
C TYR A 482 8.96 -21.40 -19.07
N ALA A 483 9.59 -20.29 -18.73
CA ALA A 483 11.04 -20.15 -18.69
C ALA A 483 11.41 -19.09 -17.66
N ASP A 484 12.47 -19.34 -16.89
CA ASP A 484 13.06 -18.37 -15.96
C ASP A 484 12.02 -17.70 -15.04
N GLY A 485 11.10 -18.50 -14.49
CA GLY A 485 10.07 -18.02 -13.56
C GLY A 485 8.86 -17.33 -14.20
N VAL A 486 8.87 -17.14 -15.52
CA VAL A 486 7.81 -16.43 -16.26
C VAL A 486 6.91 -17.42 -16.99
N LEU A 487 5.61 -17.37 -16.70
CA LEU A 487 4.58 -18.05 -17.49
C LEU A 487 4.21 -17.18 -18.68
N THR A 488 4.15 -17.74 -19.88
CA THR A 488 3.70 -17.03 -21.09
C THR A 488 2.58 -17.79 -21.76
N ILE A 489 1.47 -17.12 -22.05
CA ILE A 489 0.32 -17.66 -22.77
C ILE A 489 0.18 -16.93 -24.12
N ALA A 490 0.20 -17.70 -25.21
CA ALA A 490 -0.16 -17.23 -26.54
C ALA A 490 -1.60 -17.65 -26.88
N SER A 491 -2.47 -16.68 -27.13
CA SER A 491 -3.90 -16.85 -27.44
C SER A 491 -4.31 -15.93 -28.59
N GLY A 492 -4.62 -16.51 -29.75
CA GLY A 492 -4.88 -15.72 -30.96
C GLY A 492 -3.64 -14.93 -31.40
N ASP A 493 -3.78 -13.61 -31.52
CA ASP A 493 -2.69 -12.67 -31.82
C ASP A 493 -2.03 -12.09 -30.55
N TRP A 494 -2.56 -12.41 -29.37
CA TRP A 494 -2.12 -11.89 -28.10
C TRP A 494 -1.11 -12.83 -27.43
N THR A 495 -0.08 -12.24 -26.84
CA THR A 495 0.81 -12.91 -25.89
C THR A 495 0.69 -12.22 -24.56
N VAL A 496 0.44 -12.97 -23.48
CA VAL A 496 0.40 -12.46 -22.11
C VAL A 496 1.40 -13.23 -21.27
N SER A 497 2.30 -12.54 -20.57
CA SER A 497 3.23 -13.14 -19.62
C SER A 497 2.93 -12.72 -18.19
N TYR A 498 3.24 -13.61 -17.24
CA TYR A 498 3.01 -13.44 -15.82
C TYR A 498 4.30 -13.75 -15.07
N GLN A 499 4.79 -12.76 -14.31
CA GLN A 499 5.93 -12.89 -13.43
C GLN A 499 5.50 -12.51 -12.00
N PRO A 500 5.20 -13.49 -11.15
CA PRO A 500 4.90 -13.23 -9.74
C PRO A 500 6.13 -12.67 -9.03
N TYR A 501 5.95 -11.59 -8.29
CA TYR A 501 7.01 -10.92 -7.52
C TYR A 501 6.73 -10.88 -6.02
N ALA A 502 5.45 -10.90 -5.62
CA ALA A 502 5.03 -10.97 -4.23
C ALA A 502 3.90 -12.01 -4.05
N GLN A 503 3.85 -12.64 -2.87
CA GLN A 503 2.78 -13.57 -2.50
C GLN A 503 2.37 -13.40 -1.04
N SER A 504 1.08 -13.61 -0.79
CA SER A 504 0.53 -13.88 0.53
C SER A 504 -0.30 -15.15 0.42
N ASP A 505 0.22 -16.23 1.03
CA ASP A 505 -0.32 -17.57 0.91
C ASP A 505 -0.57 -17.98 -0.57
N ALA A 506 -1.82 -18.23 -0.98
CA ALA A 506 -2.17 -18.62 -2.34
C ALA A 506 -2.52 -17.44 -3.28
N LEU A 507 -2.45 -16.20 -2.78
CA LEU A 507 -2.68 -14.98 -3.57
C LEU A 507 -1.34 -14.37 -3.98
N TYR A 508 -1.16 -14.16 -5.29
CA TYR A 508 0.06 -13.61 -5.86
C TYR A 508 -0.20 -12.23 -6.46
N SER A 509 0.75 -11.32 -6.31
CA SER A 509 0.86 -10.16 -7.18
C SER A 509 1.88 -10.44 -8.28
N ALA A 510 1.48 -10.20 -9.53
CA ALA A 510 2.28 -10.50 -10.70
C ALA A 510 2.37 -9.32 -11.65
N ILE A 511 3.57 -9.15 -12.21
CA ILE A 511 3.78 -8.32 -13.40
C ILE A 511 3.13 -9.07 -14.57
N VAL A 512 2.20 -8.40 -15.23
CA VAL A 512 1.46 -8.89 -16.39
C VAL A 512 1.87 -8.08 -17.61
N SER A 513 2.61 -8.69 -18.53
CA SER A 513 3.02 -8.04 -19.79
C SER A 513 2.20 -8.58 -20.95
N ILE A 514 1.67 -7.69 -21.78
CA ILE A 514 0.73 -8.00 -22.85
C ILE A 514 1.34 -7.47 -24.14
N SER A 515 1.31 -8.27 -25.21
CA SER A 515 1.80 -7.84 -26.52
C SER A 515 0.98 -8.37 -27.68
N LYS A 516 0.91 -7.55 -28.74
CA LYS A 516 0.33 -7.89 -30.05
C LYS A 516 0.98 -7.08 -31.17
N GLY A 517 1.89 -7.69 -31.90
CA GLY A 517 2.64 -7.00 -32.94
C GLY A 517 3.58 -5.95 -32.33
N GLU A 518 3.30 -4.66 -32.57
CA GLU A 518 4.04 -3.53 -31.98
C GLU A 518 3.34 -2.97 -30.72
N PHE A 519 2.14 -3.46 -30.38
CA PHE A 519 1.47 -3.08 -29.14
C PHE A 519 2.13 -3.80 -27.96
N GLU A 520 2.45 -3.05 -26.91
CA GLU A 520 2.95 -3.53 -25.63
C GLU A 520 2.23 -2.79 -24.50
N GLN A 521 1.90 -3.53 -23.45
CA GLN A 521 1.36 -2.99 -22.21
C GLN A 521 1.88 -3.79 -21.03
N SER A 522 2.10 -3.15 -19.89
CA SER A 522 2.48 -3.79 -18.64
C SER A 522 1.63 -3.32 -17.47
N ASN A 523 1.29 -4.25 -16.57
CA ASN A 523 0.42 -4.03 -15.42
C ASN A 523 0.85 -4.86 -14.22
N VAL A 524 0.35 -4.51 -13.05
CA VAL A 524 0.30 -5.40 -11.88
C VAL A 524 -1.12 -5.94 -11.74
N ALA A 525 -1.25 -7.24 -11.51
CA ALA A 525 -2.54 -7.85 -11.23
C ALA A 525 -2.40 -9.07 -10.30
N TRP A 526 -3.45 -9.33 -9.53
CA TRP A 526 -3.55 -10.58 -8.78
C TRP A 526 -3.67 -11.80 -9.69
N ILE A 527 -3.06 -12.90 -9.28
CA ILE A 527 -3.31 -14.24 -9.81
C ILE A 527 -3.44 -15.25 -8.67
N ALA A 528 -4.21 -16.32 -8.88
CA ALA A 528 -4.39 -17.35 -7.86
C ALA A 528 -4.68 -18.71 -8.49
N GLN A 529 -4.17 -19.77 -7.85
CA GLN A 529 -4.46 -21.15 -8.23
C GLN A 529 -5.77 -21.61 -7.59
N TYR A 530 -6.58 -22.36 -8.33
CA TYR A 530 -7.75 -23.02 -7.76
C TYR A 530 -7.31 -24.19 -6.88
N ASP A 531 -7.71 -24.14 -5.61
CA ASP A 531 -7.66 -25.24 -4.65
C ASP A 531 -9.01 -25.33 -3.93
N GLN A 532 -9.98 -25.90 -4.64
CA GLN A 532 -11.35 -26.04 -4.13
C GLN A 532 -11.48 -27.13 -3.07
N ASP A 533 -10.51 -28.04 -2.96
CA ASP A 533 -10.49 -29.03 -1.88
C ASP A 533 -10.22 -28.35 -0.52
N ASN A 534 -9.52 -27.21 -0.52
CA ASN A 534 -9.27 -26.36 0.65
C ASN A 534 -10.33 -25.25 0.85
N ALA A 535 -11.26 -25.07 -0.09
CA ALA A 535 -12.23 -23.98 -0.03
C ALA A 535 -13.33 -24.21 1.03
N SER A 536 -13.49 -23.24 1.94
CA SER A 536 -14.49 -23.31 3.03
C SER A 536 -15.55 -22.21 3.01
N LEU A 537 -15.65 -21.39 1.94
CA LEU A 537 -16.64 -20.29 1.85
C LEU A 537 -18.07 -20.72 2.22
N ALA A 538 -18.47 -21.95 1.93
CA ALA A 538 -19.79 -22.46 2.25
C ALA A 538 -20.13 -22.39 3.75
N ASP A 539 -19.11 -22.54 4.61
CA ASP A 539 -19.26 -22.50 6.07
C ASP A 539 -19.52 -21.06 6.57
N ASP A 540 -19.10 -20.05 5.78
CA ASP A 540 -19.16 -18.64 6.13
C ASP A 540 -20.23 -17.83 5.36
N LEU A 541 -21.00 -18.47 4.47
CA LEU A 541 -22.08 -17.79 3.73
C LEU A 541 -23.19 -17.31 4.67
N ILE A 542 -23.72 -18.20 5.49
CA ILE A 542 -24.87 -17.90 6.35
C ILE A 542 -24.36 -17.38 7.68
N GLN A 543 -24.36 -16.06 7.84
CA GLN A 543 -23.98 -15.35 9.06
C GLN A 543 -25.22 -14.83 9.80
N GLU A 544 -25.14 -14.77 11.12
CA GLU A 544 -26.12 -14.06 11.96
C GLU A 544 -25.56 -12.69 12.34
N MET A 545 -26.40 -11.65 12.30
CA MET A 545 -26.03 -10.31 12.81
C MET A 545 -25.43 -10.43 14.23
N PRO A 546 -24.36 -9.70 14.55
CA PRO A 546 -23.76 -8.59 13.79
C PRO A 546 -22.81 -8.99 12.65
N TYR A 547 -22.64 -10.29 12.36
CA TYR A 547 -21.74 -10.75 11.31
C TYR A 547 -22.37 -10.64 9.92
N VAL A 548 -21.58 -10.16 8.96
CA VAL A 548 -21.89 -10.15 7.53
C VAL A 548 -20.71 -10.71 6.76
N LEU A 549 -20.92 -11.27 5.57
CA LEU A 549 -19.83 -11.66 4.69
C LEU A 549 -19.34 -10.42 3.92
N GLY A 550 -18.22 -9.83 4.32
CA GLY A 550 -17.65 -8.63 3.69
C GLY A 550 -16.91 -8.92 2.40
N ALA A 551 -16.96 -7.98 1.45
CA ALA A 551 -16.05 -7.93 0.29
C ALA A 551 -14.92 -6.93 0.54
N TRP A 552 -13.68 -7.42 0.49
CA TRP A 552 -12.46 -6.71 0.87
C TRP A 552 -11.70 -6.25 -0.38
N ILE A 553 -12.32 -5.36 -1.17
CA ILE A 553 -11.84 -5.02 -2.53
C ILE A 553 -10.62 -4.09 -2.48
N ASN A 554 -10.60 -3.12 -1.55
CA ASN A 554 -9.50 -2.15 -1.42
C ASN A 554 -8.62 -2.39 -0.19
N SER A 555 -8.99 -3.31 0.70
CA SER A 555 -8.34 -3.53 1.99
C SER A 555 -6.92 -4.09 1.92
N TRP A 556 -6.35 -4.16 0.72
CA TRP A 556 -4.94 -4.45 0.53
C TRP A 556 -4.07 -3.19 0.66
N ILE A 557 -4.64 -1.98 0.54
CA ILE A 557 -3.96 -0.70 0.72
C ILE A 557 -3.84 -0.44 2.22
N ALA A 558 -2.62 -0.20 2.71
CA ALA A 558 -2.33 -0.12 4.14
C ALA A 558 -3.16 0.98 4.85
N SER A 559 -3.20 2.19 4.27
CA SER A 559 -3.99 3.31 4.79
C SER A 559 -5.51 3.09 4.82
N GLU A 560 -6.03 2.12 4.06
CA GLU A 560 -7.47 1.77 4.04
C GLU A 560 -7.77 0.42 4.72
N GLY A 561 -6.71 -0.27 5.17
CA GLY A 561 -6.75 -1.70 5.40
C GLY A 561 -6.19 -2.03 6.76
N ASP A 562 -7.09 -2.25 7.71
CA ASP A 562 -6.79 -2.92 8.96
C ASP A 562 -6.98 -4.44 8.74
N PRO A 563 -5.95 -5.28 9.00
CA PRO A 563 -5.98 -6.72 8.70
C PRO A 563 -7.08 -7.45 9.49
N THR A 564 -7.59 -6.85 10.55
CA THR A 564 -8.63 -7.39 11.43
C THR A 564 -10.01 -6.78 11.16
N ARG A 565 -10.07 -5.63 10.48
CA ARG A 565 -11.28 -4.85 10.27
C ARG A 565 -11.16 -3.95 9.04
N PRO A 566 -12.13 -3.95 8.11
CA PRO A 566 -12.13 -2.98 7.02
C PRO A 566 -12.51 -1.58 7.53
N ASP A 567 -12.17 -0.53 6.78
CA ASP A 567 -12.71 0.80 7.07
C ASP A 567 -14.23 0.84 6.94
N PHE A 568 -14.86 1.72 7.73
CA PHE A 568 -16.31 1.87 7.75
C PHE A 568 -16.90 2.09 6.34
N ASP A 569 -16.27 2.98 5.57
CA ASP A 569 -16.70 3.33 4.20
C ASP A 569 -16.45 2.24 3.17
N THR A 570 -15.59 1.27 3.49
CA THR A 570 -15.28 0.13 2.64
C THR A 570 -16.03 -1.14 3.06
N VAL A 571 -16.91 -1.07 4.08
CA VAL A 571 -17.78 -2.19 4.45
C VAL A 571 -18.81 -2.46 3.35
N TYR A 572 -18.60 -3.55 2.61
CA TYR A 572 -19.56 -4.09 1.65
C TYR A 572 -19.97 -5.52 2.04
N GLY A 573 -20.92 -5.64 2.97
CA GLY A 573 -21.33 -6.90 3.59
C GLY A 573 -22.56 -7.57 2.98
N TYR A 574 -22.56 -8.88 2.83
CA TYR A 574 -23.72 -9.66 2.39
C TYR A 574 -24.28 -10.47 3.57
N THR A 575 -25.61 -10.48 3.71
CA THR A 575 -26.30 -11.35 4.68
C THR A 575 -27.12 -12.38 3.93
N PHE A 576 -26.75 -13.65 4.06
CA PHE A 576 -27.42 -14.78 3.41
C PHE A 576 -28.34 -15.49 4.40
N ALA A 577 -29.55 -15.85 3.95
CA ALA A 577 -30.48 -16.66 4.73
C ALA A 577 -30.64 -18.08 4.15
N GLU A 578 -30.95 -19.06 5.02
CA GLU A 578 -31.20 -20.46 4.62
C GLU A 578 -32.31 -20.64 3.59
N ASP A 579 -33.28 -19.72 3.54
CA ASP A 579 -34.39 -19.76 2.59
C ASP A 579 -34.04 -19.22 1.19
N GLY A 580 -32.76 -18.87 0.98
CA GLY A 580 -32.24 -18.31 -0.25
C GLY A 580 -32.41 -16.80 -0.36
N SER A 581 -32.92 -16.12 0.67
CA SER A 581 -33.00 -14.66 0.68
C SER A 581 -31.63 -14.03 0.94
N LEU A 582 -31.38 -12.87 0.36
CA LEU A 582 -30.12 -12.13 0.46
C LEU A 582 -30.39 -10.64 0.70
N SER A 583 -29.57 -10.01 1.54
CA SER A 583 -29.48 -8.55 1.65
C SER A 583 -28.03 -8.08 1.60
N TRP A 584 -27.85 -6.80 1.32
CA TRP A 584 -26.56 -6.15 1.26
C TRP A 584 -26.51 -5.04 2.32
N THR A 585 -25.42 -4.97 3.08
CA THR A 585 -25.20 -4.05 4.19
C THR A 585 -23.97 -3.21 3.91
N PHE A 586 -24.06 -1.89 4.10
CA PHE A 586 -22.97 -0.94 3.86
C PHE A 586 -23.03 0.23 4.84
N GLY A 587 -21.90 0.92 5.03
CA GLY A 587 -21.80 2.15 5.81
C GLY A 587 -22.33 3.37 5.04
N THR A 588 -23.04 4.26 5.72
CA THR A 588 -23.50 5.54 5.14
C THR A 588 -23.63 6.64 6.19
N TYR A 589 -23.48 7.89 5.75
CA TYR A 589 -23.66 9.11 6.55
C TYR A 589 -24.99 9.82 6.26
N THR A 590 -25.87 9.24 5.44
CA THR A 590 -27.14 9.88 5.07
C THR A 590 -28.19 9.63 6.14
N ASP A 591 -28.62 10.64 6.89
CA ASP A 591 -29.63 10.46 7.96
C ASP A 591 -30.91 9.82 7.38
N PRO A 592 -31.37 8.68 7.94
CA PRO A 592 -32.45 7.90 7.36
C PRO A 592 -33.82 8.58 7.47
N THR A 593 -33.94 9.64 8.27
CA THR A 593 -35.16 10.42 8.49
C THR A 593 -35.25 11.63 7.57
N SER A 594 -34.15 12.38 7.40
CA SER A 594 -34.09 13.59 6.58
C SER A 594 -33.67 13.30 5.12
N GLY A 595 -32.86 12.26 4.90
CA GLY A 595 -32.18 12.00 3.63
C GLY A 595 -31.02 12.96 3.35
N GLU A 596 -30.54 13.70 4.36
CA GLU A 596 -29.40 14.61 4.25
C GLU A 596 -28.12 13.92 4.71
N TYR A 597 -27.00 14.23 4.05
CA TYR A 597 -25.68 13.83 4.51
C TYR A 597 -25.36 14.55 5.82
N VAL A 598 -24.95 13.77 6.83
CA VAL A 598 -24.52 14.29 8.13
C VAL A 598 -23.15 13.71 8.43
N GLU A 599 -22.14 14.54 8.30
CA GLU A 599 -20.75 14.25 8.63
C GLU A 599 -20.66 13.67 10.05
N ASP A 600 -19.75 12.71 10.24
CA ASP A 600 -19.47 11.99 11.50
C ASP A 600 -20.65 11.21 12.11
N GLN A 601 -21.76 11.09 11.38
CA GLN A 601 -22.92 10.30 11.80
C GLN A 601 -23.12 9.02 11.00
N GLY A 602 -22.02 8.31 10.73
CA GLY A 602 -22.01 7.02 10.02
C GLY A 602 -22.87 5.93 10.68
N TYR A 603 -23.61 5.16 9.91
CA TYR A 603 -24.30 3.97 10.39
C TYR A 603 -24.41 2.93 9.28
N PHE A 604 -24.73 1.70 9.62
CA PHE A 604 -24.97 0.63 8.67
C PHE A 604 -26.43 0.58 8.22
N GLU A 605 -26.65 0.52 6.91
CA GLU A 605 -27.95 0.31 6.31
C GLU A 605 -28.01 -1.06 5.61
N THR A 606 -29.10 -1.80 5.81
CA THR A 606 -29.36 -3.04 5.06
C THR A 606 -30.35 -2.78 3.93
N TYR A 607 -29.92 -3.11 2.72
CA TYR A 607 -30.59 -2.79 1.46
C TYR A 607 -30.97 -4.08 0.70
N TYR A 608 -32.14 -4.05 0.04
CA TYR A 608 -32.81 -5.24 -0.50
C TYR A 608 -33.11 -5.18 -2.00
N ASN A 609 -32.73 -4.12 -2.72
CA ASN A 609 -33.04 -4.00 -4.16
C ASN A 609 -31.89 -4.47 -5.07
N ALA A 610 -30.64 -4.32 -4.64
CA ALA A 610 -29.46 -4.68 -5.43
C ALA A 610 -29.30 -6.20 -5.57
N PHE A 611 -29.57 -6.94 -4.49
CA PHE A 611 -29.65 -8.39 -4.45
C PHE A 611 -30.75 -8.81 -3.47
N GLN A 612 -31.47 -9.86 -3.82
CA GLN A 612 -32.68 -10.33 -3.14
C GLN A 612 -32.65 -11.84 -2.90
N HIS A 613 -32.01 -12.57 -3.81
CA HIS A 613 -31.97 -14.02 -3.79
C HIS A 613 -30.54 -14.50 -4.04
N TRP A 614 -30.18 -15.61 -3.41
CA TRP A 614 -28.97 -16.34 -3.69
C TRP A 614 -29.27 -17.82 -3.81
N GLU A 615 -28.47 -18.51 -4.63
CA GLU A 615 -28.48 -19.96 -4.71
C GLU A 615 -27.08 -20.50 -5.01
N GLN A 616 -26.81 -21.71 -4.56
CA GLN A 616 -25.66 -22.48 -4.99
C GLN A 616 -26.03 -23.21 -6.30
N VAL A 617 -25.43 -22.81 -7.41
CA VAL A 617 -25.74 -23.32 -8.75
C VAL A 617 -24.84 -24.49 -9.16
N GLY A 618 -23.74 -24.70 -8.44
CA GLY A 618 -22.77 -25.78 -8.65
C GLY A 618 -21.87 -25.97 -7.44
N ASP A 619 -20.99 -26.97 -7.51
CA ASP A 619 -19.95 -27.15 -6.49
C ASP A 619 -19.04 -25.91 -6.51
N HIS A 620 -18.94 -25.21 -5.38
CA HIS A 620 -18.19 -23.95 -5.25
C HIS A 620 -18.66 -22.81 -6.16
N GLU A 621 -19.89 -22.85 -6.68
CA GLU A 621 -20.47 -21.83 -7.53
C GLU A 621 -21.75 -21.24 -6.93
N TYR A 622 -21.75 -19.92 -6.75
CA TYR A 622 -22.85 -19.19 -6.14
C TYR A 622 -23.37 -18.11 -7.09
N GLN A 623 -24.68 -17.94 -7.14
CA GLN A 623 -25.35 -16.91 -7.92
C GLN A 623 -26.20 -16.03 -7.01
N LEU A 624 -26.05 -14.72 -7.16
CA LEU A 624 -26.78 -13.69 -6.42
C LEU A 624 -27.60 -12.91 -7.44
N THR A 625 -28.89 -12.73 -7.19
CA THR A 625 -29.81 -12.04 -8.11
C THR A 625 -30.64 -10.99 -7.39
N GLY A 626 -30.89 -9.87 -8.07
CA GLY A 626 -31.75 -8.80 -7.59
C GLY A 626 -32.55 -8.18 -8.73
N LYS A 627 -33.78 -7.75 -8.43
CA LYS A 627 -34.66 -7.08 -9.39
C LYS A 627 -35.42 -5.94 -8.73
N GLU A 628 -35.44 -4.79 -9.41
CA GLU A 628 -36.13 -3.59 -8.97
C GLU A 628 -36.94 -2.99 -10.13
N VAL A 629 -38.10 -2.40 -9.85
CA VAL A 629 -38.88 -1.68 -10.86
C VAL A 629 -38.66 -0.18 -10.69
N TRP A 630 -38.00 0.44 -11.66
CA TRP A 630 -37.70 1.87 -11.67
C TRP A 630 -38.87 2.66 -12.22
N GLU A 631 -39.60 3.30 -11.29
CA GLU A 631 -40.66 4.29 -11.54
C GLU A 631 -41.70 3.90 -12.61
N GLY A 632 -41.88 2.61 -12.86
CA GLY A 632 -42.82 2.07 -13.85
C GLY A 632 -42.43 2.27 -15.32
N TRP A 633 -41.19 2.69 -15.62
CA TRP A 633 -40.70 2.82 -17.00
C TRP A 633 -39.59 1.82 -17.36
N ALA A 634 -38.90 1.25 -16.39
CA ALA A 634 -37.98 0.14 -16.61
C ALA A 634 -37.96 -0.84 -15.43
N THR A 635 -37.54 -2.06 -15.72
CA THR A 635 -37.12 -3.05 -14.76
C THR A 635 -35.61 -3.12 -14.76
N TYR A 636 -35.04 -2.94 -13.58
CA TYR A 636 -33.63 -3.13 -13.30
C TYR A 636 -33.41 -4.56 -12.78
N SER A 637 -32.41 -5.27 -13.28
CA SER A 637 -31.97 -6.53 -12.67
C SER A 637 -30.46 -6.70 -12.71
N ARG A 638 -29.94 -7.37 -11.68
CA ARG A 638 -28.53 -7.66 -11.50
C ARG A 638 -28.35 -9.12 -11.17
N GLU A 639 -27.38 -9.75 -11.81
CA GLU A 639 -26.91 -11.09 -11.50
C GLU A 639 -25.42 -10.98 -11.17
N ARG A 640 -24.98 -11.64 -10.11
CA ARG A 640 -23.58 -11.76 -9.72
C ARG A 640 -23.26 -13.23 -9.52
N SER A 641 -22.08 -13.64 -9.97
CA SER A 641 -21.60 -15.00 -9.78
C SER A 641 -20.28 -14.99 -9.04
N TRP A 642 -20.12 -15.95 -8.13
CA TRP A 642 -18.86 -16.26 -7.48
C TRP A 642 -18.50 -17.71 -7.77
N THR A 643 -17.27 -17.93 -8.24
CA THR A 643 -16.66 -19.27 -8.29
C THR A 643 -15.51 -19.26 -7.28
N VAL A 644 -15.55 -20.15 -6.28
CA VAL A 644 -14.50 -20.15 -5.25
C VAL A 644 -13.20 -20.64 -5.86
N ILE A 645 -12.13 -19.89 -5.61
CA ILE A 645 -10.76 -20.20 -6.04
C ILE A 645 -10.08 -20.99 -4.93
N ASN A 646 -9.99 -20.41 -3.72
CA ASN A 646 -9.33 -21.01 -2.57
C ASN A 646 -9.81 -20.33 -1.26
N THR A 647 -9.45 -20.87 -0.10
CA THR A 647 -9.48 -20.18 1.20
C THR A 647 -8.05 -20.08 1.74
N LEU A 648 -7.65 -18.87 2.11
CA LEU A 648 -6.33 -18.58 2.66
C LEU A 648 -6.23 -19.09 4.11
N ALA A 649 -5.00 -19.22 4.61
CA ALA A 649 -4.70 -19.71 5.95
C ALA A 649 -5.32 -18.86 7.08
N ASP A 650 -5.58 -17.58 6.82
CA ASP A 650 -6.22 -16.64 7.74
C ASP A 650 -7.76 -16.63 7.65
N GLY A 651 -8.35 -17.47 6.80
CA GLY A 651 -9.79 -17.61 6.62
C GLY A 651 -10.39 -16.75 5.50
N ARG A 652 -9.62 -15.86 4.87
CA ARG A 652 -10.12 -15.10 3.71
C ARG A 652 -10.38 -16.02 2.52
N HIS A 653 -11.52 -15.85 1.85
CA HIS A 653 -11.90 -16.65 0.68
C HIS A 653 -11.63 -15.88 -0.61
N LEU A 654 -10.86 -16.49 -1.52
CA LEU A 654 -10.67 -15.97 -2.86
C LEU A 654 -11.80 -16.47 -3.77
N VAL A 655 -12.46 -15.56 -4.48
CA VAL A 655 -13.48 -15.89 -5.47
C VAL A 655 -13.21 -15.20 -6.80
N LEU A 656 -13.53 -15.89 -7.90
CA LEU A 656 -13.68 -15.25 -9.20
C LEU A 656 -15.08 -14.63 -9.27
N GLU A 657 -15.15 -13.31 -9.16
CA GLU A 657 -16.38 -12.53 -9.20
C GLU A 657 -16.67 -12.01 -10.60
N ARG A 658 -17.94 -12.03 -11.01
CA ARG A 658 -18.44 -11.24 -12.14
C ARG A 658 -19.89 -10.81 -11.91
N SER A 659 -20.34 -9.77 -12.59
CA SER A 659 -21.75 -9.35 -12.54
C SER A 659 -22.27 -8.96 -13.92
N VAL A 660 -23.51 -9.35 -14.21
CA VAL A 660 -24.28 -8.94 -15.38
C VAL A 660 -25.42 -8.03 -14.93
N ARG A 661 -25.65 -6.97 -15.69
CA ARG A 661 -26.72 -6.00 -15.46
C ARG A 661 -27.69 -6.03 -16.64
N THR A 662 -28.98 -5.94 -16.35
CA THR A 662 -30.04 -5.82 -17.36
C THR A 662 -30.98 -4.68 -17.01
N LEU A 663 -31.26 -3.82 -17.98
CA LEU A 663 -32.27 -2.78 -17.95
C LEU A 663 -33.31 -3.07 -19.04
N ASP A 664 -34.50 -3.45 -18.59
CA ASP A 664 -35.64 -3.85 -19.43
C ASP A 664 -36.66 -2.70 -19.45
N TYR A 665 -36.89 -2.08 -20.60
CA TYR A 665 -37.73 -0.89 -20.70
C TYR A 665 -39.20 -1.29 -20.90
N ILE A 666 -40.09 -0.73 -20.07
CA ILE A 666 -41.53 -1.02 -20.13
C ILE A 666 -42.18 -0.39 -21.37
N ASP A 667 -41.59 0.67 -21.94
CA ASP A 667 -42.01 1.27 -23.20
C ASP A 667 -41.37 0.55 -24.41
N GLU A 668 -42.20 -0.06 -25.27
CA GLU A 668 -41.81 -0.86 -26.45
C GLU A 668 -40.96 -0.09 -27.49
N GLY A 669 -40.78 1.22 -27.32
CA GLY A 669 -39.94 2.07 -28.16
C GLY A 669 -38.44 2.09 -27.81
N GLN A 670 -38.04 1.61 -26.64
CA GLN A 670 -36.64 1.54 -26.21
C GLN A 670 -36.13 0.09 -26.21
N GLN A 671 -34.82 -0.08 -26.43
CA GLN A 671 -34.22 -1.42 -26.46
C GLN A 671 -33.70 -1.78 -25.07
N ASP A 672 -34.01 -2.99 -24.64
CA ASP A 672 -33.44 -3.57 -23.44
C ASP A 672 -31.91 -3.63 -23.57
N GLN A 673 -31.24 -3.35 -22.46
CA GLN A 673 -29.78 -3.33 -22.38
C GLN A 673 -29.34 -4.41 -21.41
N THR A 674 -28.49 -5.32 -21.85
CA THR A 674 -27.90 -6.38 -21.00
C THR A 674 -26.42 -6.50 -21.30
N GLY A 675 -25.59 -6.58 -20.27
CA GLY A 675 -24.15 -6.79 -20.43
C GLY A 675 -23.41 -6.97 -19.11
N PRO A 676 -22.14 -7.41 -19.14
CA PRO A 676 -21.28 -7.45 -17.97
C PRO A 676 -21.08 -6.04 -17.39
N PHE A 677 -21.33 -5.91 -16.09
CA PHE A 677 -21.18 -4.67 -15.33
C PHE A 677 -19.96 -4.70 -14.41
N ILE A 678 -19.70 -5.85 -13.79
CA ILE A 678 -18.39 -6.14 -13.17
C ILE A 678 -17.77 -7.24 -14.01
N PHE A 679 -16.63 -6.94 -14.62
CA PHE A 679 -15.86 -7.93 -15.36
C PHE A 679 -15.27 -8.99 -14.42
N PRO A 680 -14.98 -10.19 -14.92
CA PRO A 680 -14.31 -11.22 -14.15
C PRO A 680 -13.04 -10.71 -13.46
N ARG A 681 -13.04 -10.76 -12.13
CA ARG A 681 -11.91 -10.34 -11.29
C ARG A 681 -11.80 -11.24 -10.06
N ILE A 682 -10.60 -11.34 -9.49
CA ILE A 682 -10.43 -11.91 -8.15
C ILE A 682 -11.00 -10.91 -7.13
N ASN A 683 -11.83 -11.41 -6.23
CA ASN A 683 -12.33 -10.68 -5.06
C ASN A 683 -12.04 -11.52 -3.81
N VAL A 684 -11.91 -10.84 -2.67
CA VAL A 684 -11.65 -11.46 -1.37
C VAL A 684 -12.86 -11.27 -0.48
N LEU A 685 -13.35 -12.38 0.09
CA LEU A 685 -14.50 -12.40 0.99
C LEU A 685 -14.06 -12.87 2.38
N SER A 686 -14.53 -12.22 3.44
CA SER A 686 -14.31 -12.68 4.81
C SER A 686 -15.41 -12.15 5.74
N PRO A 687 -15.83 -12.89 6.77
CA PRO A 687 -16.76 -12.38 7.77
C PRO A 687 -16.27 -11.07 8.41
N VAL A 688 -17.21 -10.13 8.59
CA VAL A 688 -16.99 -8.85 9.27
C VAL A 688 -17.98 -8.77 10.43
N ASP A 689 -17.48 -8.54 11.63
CA ASP A 689 -18.30 -8.26 12.81
C ASP A 689 -18.66 -6.77 12.83
N LEU A 690 -19.90 -6.39 12.50
CA LEU A 690 -20.27 -4.98 12.49
C LEU A 690 -20.24 -4.33 13.88
N SER A 691 -20.29 -5.10 14.97
CA SER A 691 -20.24 -4.55 16.34
C SER A 691 -18.88 -3.97 16.72
N GLN A 692 -17.84 -4.24 15.90
CA GLN A 692 -16.54 -3.60 16.03
C GLN A 692 -16.51 -2.12 15.59
N PHE A 693 -17.64 -1.59 15.11
CA PHE A 693 -17.86 -0.17 14.85
C PHE A 693 -18.92 0.29 15.84
N GLU A 694 -18.56 0.45 17.12
CA GLU A 694 -19.54 0.51 18.21
C GLU A 694 -20.50 1.69 18.10
N GLU A 695 -20.01 2.87 17.69
CA GLU A 695 -20.85 4.04 17.53
C GLU A 695 -21.81 3.89 16.34
N GLU A 696 -21.27 3.46 15.20
CA GLU A 696 -22.01 3.26 13.96
C GLU A 696 -23.04 2.13 14.11
N TYR A 697 -22.63 1.02 14.74
CA TYR A 697 -23.48 -0.13 15.02
C TYR A 697 -24.59 0.24 16.00
N GLN A 698 -24.27 0.92 17.11
CA GLN A 698 -25.30 1.40 18.05
C GLN A 698 -26.29 2.35 17.36
N ARG A 699 -25.78 3.30 16.56
CA ARG A 699 -26.61 4.23 15.77
C ARG A 699 -27.52 3.47 14.81
N SER A 700 -27.01 2.40 14.19
CA SER A 700 -27.79 1.51 13.32
C SER A 700 -28.92 0.78 14.07
N GLU A 701 -28.66 0.32 15.29
CA GLU A 701 -29.69 -0.27 16.16
C GLU A 701 -30.75 0.76 16.56
N GLU A 702 -30.34 1.99 16.88
CA GLU A 702 -31.24 3.09 17.23
C GLU A 702 -32.14 3.51 16.06
N TYR A 703 -31.60 3.55 14.84
CA TYR A 703 -32.37 3.80 13.62
C TYR A 703 -33.20 2.59 13.17
N GLY A 704 -32.83 1.37 13.59
CA GLY A 704 -33.47 0.13 13.15
C GLY A 704 -33.22 -0.17 11.67
N THR A 705 -32.05 0.23 11.16
CA THR A 705 -31.62 0.09 9.75
C THR A 705 -30.99 -1.28 9.48
N LEU A 706 -30.47 -1.93 10.53
CA LEU A 706 -30.07 -3.34 10.51
C LEU A 706 -31.31 -4.20 10.75
N THR A 707 -31.85 -4.75 9.67
CA THR A 707 -32.94 -5.73 9.77
C THR A 707 -32.47 -7.04 9.19
N GLY A 708 -32.61 -8.12 9.97
CA GLY A 708 -32.34 -9.46 9.46
C GLY A 708 -33.24 -9.77 8.26
N VAL A 709 -32.74 -10.62 7.37
CA VAL A 709 -33.42 -11.01 6.15
C VAL A 709 -34.80 -11.59 6.48
N SER A 710 -35.89 -10.91 6.09
CA SER A 710 -37.26 -11.38 6.30
C SER A 710 -38.00 -11.46 4.98
N SER A 711 -38.63 -12.61 4.69
CA SER A 711 -39.47 -12.86 3.51
C SER A 711 -40.63 -11.87 3.31
N ASP A 712 -40.96 -11.06 4.32
CA ASP A 712 -42.15 -10.22 4.36
C ASP A 712 -41.90 -8.74 3.98
N ARG A 713 -40.66 -8.35 3.66
CA ARG A 713 -40.27 -6.95 3.41
C ARG A 713 -39.83 -6.64 1.97
N VAL A 714 -40.63 -7.08 0.99
CA VAL A 714 -40.44 -6.67 -0.42
C VAL A 714 -41.01 -5.28 -0.72
N ASP A 715 -41.80 -4.68 0.18
CA ASP A 715 -42.48 -3.42 -0.08
C ASP A 715 -42.04 -2.30 0.89
N ALA A 716 -41.52 -1.23 0.27
CA ALA A 716 -41.39 0.14 0.76
C ALA A 716 -40.09 0.54 1.48
N VAL A 717 -39.07 0.90 0.68
CA VAL A 717 -38.29 2.13 0.90
C VAL A 717 -38.08 2.80 -0.46
N ARG A 718 -38.50 4.06 -0.55
CA ARG A 718 -38.33 4.95 -1.70
C ARG A 718 -37.34 6.00 -1.22
N ILE A 719 -36.07 5.91 -1.60
CA ILE A 719 -35.11 7.01 -1.41
C ILE A 719 -34.25 7.15 -2.67
N GLN A 720 -33.99 8.41 -2.96
CA GLN A 720 -33.40 9.00 -4.15
C GLN A 720 -31.87 8.95 -4.05
N MET A 721 -31.21 8.71 -5.19
CA MET A 721 -29.79 8.97 -5.52
C MET A 721 -28.76 7.85 -5.31
N LEU A 722 -28.05 7.54 -6.41
CA LEU A 722 -26.60 7.59 -6.54
C LEU A 722 -26.30 7.78 -8.04
N ASP A 723 -26.02 9.02 -8.41
CA ASP A 723 -25.59 9.45 -9.74
C ASP A 723 -24.20 10.07 -9.58
N ASN A 724 -23.24 9.23 -9.17
CA ASN A 724 -21.80 9.50 -9.24
C ASN A 724 -21.15 8.36 -10.04
N ALA A 725 -21.53 8.26 -11.31
CA ALA A 725 -20.58 7.83 -12.33
C ALA A 725 -19.96 9.11 -12.90
N PRO A 726 -18.67 9.14 -13.26
CA PRO A 726 -18.14 10.27 -14.02
C PRO A 726 -18.99 10.40 -15.28
N ARG A 727 -19.74 11.50 -15.36
CA ARG A 727 -20.58 11.80 -16.51
C ARG A 727 -19.67 12.33 -17.62
N GLN A 728 -19.34 11.42 -18.54
CA GLN A 728 -18.74 11.62 -19.88
C GLN A 728 -17.40 12.31 -19.98
#